data_AF-A0A839XUL0-F1
#
_entry.id   AF-A0A839XUL0-F1
#
_cell.length_a   1.000
_cell.length_b   1.000
_cell.length_c   1.000
_cell.angle_alpha   90.00
_cell.angle_beta   90.00
_cell.angle_gamma   90.00
#
_symmetry.space_group_name_H-M   'P 1'
#
loop_
_entity.id
_entity.type
_entity.pdbx_description
1 polymer ?
#
loop_
_entity_poly.entity_id
_entity_poly.type
_entity_poly.pdbx_seq_one_letter_code
_entity_poly.pdbx_strand_id
1 'polypeptide(L)'
;MPDPAELRRRVLAAWTDSPARFREDANAEEDLVRGGYRDRLLVELAQNAADAAARVGLPGHLRLELDGGTLRAANTGAPLDDDGVQALATLRASAKRGADGSVGRFGVGFAAVLTVSDAPAVLSTDRCVRFSADESRAALAGVPALADELARRDGAVPVLRLPFDVDGRPADGFATEVVLPLRPGAGEQVRAALAGLDAELLLALPALARIDVVLDGATRTLSAHARGADVVLGDGDRTTTWRVAQRTGELPAALVADRPVEERDRRGYTVTWAVPVDGDRPRPLPGRQVLHAPTPSDEPLSLPARLVAPFPLGPDRRHVAPGPVTDALVEVAADGYAQLLADLPPDPALLQLVPRTGLAAAELDAALCRAVLARLRGSAWLPAADPEEPALRPDRAVALDDPTEERVAALVGALPGLLPAAWSRRSDAAVLSALGVRRAGLADVVEAVRGVQRPGEWWAALYTALDGADRDELAALPVPLADGRTAQSPAGVLLADATLPAERLAPLGLRIGQPAAVGGAAHRVLERLGARPATAAAVLADPDVRAAVESSLDRADDGEDVEPLALAVLALVAAAGPAPGELSWLAELALPDDDGGWAPAGELVRPGSPLADVLTPGALGVLDPEFARAQDVDALRAVGVLDTFALLTAEDPDELDVDRVEEWVDAVLDRLPADAPPPVWPPLTAVRDLELVRDWDRALPLLAALPAAARGDVDLGGTVVPGYLRWWLRTSPVLHGRRPDRLRHPESTELQGLYEAVPELPDDVLELLRPPATVAEVLADVEDALDLLDRLGDPARTCSPAVLRTVHAQLAAALEGVDVQPPDRVRVGPAAVSTDAVVLDAPWLQPLVDQPVVPAGGAPGAVADLLDLPLASELAGRARVTSRAARTVPWAEVPGAGLAAARLGMPELTGSVAVHPSLTVTGGRTVAWWPGEPAAVDGSPAALGRALAWRAGAWPLRQALAEAFGHPQRAAELAAEDSVT
;
A
#
# COMPACT_ATOMS: atom_id res chain seq x y z
N MET A 1 82.82 -20.68 -46.35
CA MET A 1 82.59 -19.37 -45.72
C MET A 1 83.88 -18.96 -45.01
N PRO A 2 84.22 -17.67 -44.89
CA PRO A 2 85.50 -17.27 -44.32
C PRO A 2 85.54 -17.55 -42.81
N ASP A 3 86.52 -18.35 -42.39
CA ASP A 3 86.99 -18.50 -41.00
C ASP A 3 87.29 -17.11 -40.36
N PRO A 4 87.11 -16.92 -39.03
CA PRO A 4 87.47 -15.70 -38.30
C PRO A 4 88.76 -14.99 -38.77
N ALA A 5 89.83 -15.75 -39.05
CA ALA A 5 91.09 -15.17 -39.53
C ALA A 5 90.96 -14.48 -40.89
N GLU A 6 90.16 -15.05 -41.80
CA GLU A 6 89.90 -14.51 -43.14
C GLU A 6 88.97 -13.29 -43.08
N LEU A 7 87.97 -13.29 -42.20
CA LEU A 7 87.13 -12.10 -41.93
C LEU A 7 87.99 -10.94 -41.41
N ARG A 8 88.83 -11.20 -40.40
CA ARG A 8 89.76 -10.22 -39.84
C ARG A 8 90.71 -9.65 -40.91
N ARG A 9 91.28 -10.51 -41.76
CA ARG A 9 92.16 -10.09 -42.86
C ARG A 9 91.45 -9.15 -43.84
N ARG A 10 90.21 -9.45 -44.23
CA ARG A 10 89.42 -8.62 -45.16
C ARG A 10 89.11 -7.24 -44.56
N VAL A 11 88.71 -7.19 -43.30
CA VAL A 11 88.40 -5.93 -42.60
C VAL A 11 89.66 -5.07 -42.49
N LEU A 12 90.79 -5.65 -42.04
CA LEU A 12 92.05 -4.93 -41.97
C LEU A 12 92.53 -4.43 -43.33
N ALA A 13 92.39 -5.23 -44.39
CA ALA A 13 92.73 -4.80 -45.76
C ALA A 13 91.85 -3.60 -46.20
N ALA A 14 90.54 -3.64 -45.94
CA ALA A 14 89.63 -2.55 -46.27
C ALA A 14 89.95 -1.26 -45.50
N TRP A 15 90.27 -1.36 -44.22
CA TRP A 15 90.69 -0.21 -43.42
C TRP A 15 92.06 0.34 -43.84
N THR A 16 92.98 -0.54 -44.23
CA THR A 16 94.30 -0.12 -44.73
C THR A 16 94.18 0.65 -46.03
N ASP A 17 93.32 0.19 -46.95
CA ASP A 17 93.03 0.86 -48.21
C ASP A 17 92.27 2.19 -48.00
N SER A 18 91.38 2.25 -47.01
CA SER A 18 90.62 3.45 -46.66
C SER A 18 90.48 3.65 -45.15
N PRO A 19 91.32 4.49 -44.51
CA PRO A 19 91.19 4.83 -43.08
C PRO A 19 89.84 5.47 -42.71
N ALA A 20 89.13 6.05 -43.67
CA ALA A 20 87.77 6.55 -43.47
C ALA A 20 86.79 5.41 -43.12
N ARG A 21 86.97 4.20 -43.67
CA ARG A 21 86.15 3.02 -43.32
C ARG A 21 86.36 2.58 -41.87
N PHE A 22 87.60 2.62 -41.38
CA PHE A 22 87.88 2.38 -39.96
C PHE A 22 87.13 3.38 -39.08
N ARG A 23 87.14 4.67 -39.45
CA ARG A 23 86.39 5.71 -38.72
C ARG A 23 84.88 5.49 -38.78
N GLU A 24 84.33 5.12 -39.94
CA GLU A 24 82.91 4.81 -40.10
C GLU A 24 82.50 3.63 -39.21
N ASP A 25 83.28 2.55 -39.19
CA ASP A 25 83.01 1.38 -38.34
C ASP A 25 83.11 1.71 -36.85
N ALA A 26 84.15 2.46 -36.45
CA ALA A 26 84.33 2.91 -35.07
C ALA A 26 83.20 3.83 -34.60
N ASN A 27 82.80 4.80 -35.43
CA ASN A 27 81.68 5.69 -35.11
C ASN A 27 80.36 4.92 -35.05
N ALA A 28 80.11 3.99 -35.98
CA ALA A 28 78.88 3.21 -35.99
C ALA A 28 78.73 2.33 -34.73
N GLU A 29 79.83 1.75 -34.25
CA GLU A 29 79.84 0.97 -33.00
C GLU A 29 79.71 1.87 -31.76
N GLU A 30 80.41 3.02 -31.72
CA GLU A 30 80.29 3.99 -30.63
C GLU A 30 78.89 4.59 -30.52
N ASP A 31 78.24 4.91 -31.65
CA ASP A 31 76.87 5.41 -31.68
C ASP A 31 75.88 4.38 -31.11
N LEU A 32 76.12 3.08 -31.33
CA LEU A 32 75.32 2.02 -30.72
C LEU A 32 75.58 1.93 -29.20
N VAL A 33 76.83 2.06 -28.75
CA VAL A 33 77.19 2.00 -27.33
C VAL A 33 76.72 3.25 -26.55
N ARG A 34 76.77 4.43 -27.16
CA ARG A 34 76.41 5.73 -26.55
C ARG A 34 74.94 6.10 -26.72
N GLY A 35 74.27 5.62 -27.78
CA GLY A 35 72.86 5.88 -28.12
C GLY A 35 71.82 5.21 -27.20
N GLY A 36 72.22 4.81 -25.99
CA GLY A 36 71.32 4.31 -24.97
C GLY A 36 70.94 2.83 -25.07
N TYR A 37 71.82 1.97 -25.61
CA TYR A 37 71.68 0.51 -25.56
C TYR A 37 72.00 -0.11 -24.18
N ARG A 38 72.39 0.70 -23.18
CA ARG A 38 72.83 0.22 -21.86
C ARG A 38 71.75 -0.56 -21.11
N ASP A 39 70.48 -0.22 -21.32
CA ASP A 39 69.34 -0.84 -20.62
C ASP A 39 68.74 -2.04 -21.37
N ARG A 40 69.31 -2.40 -22.54
CA ARG A 40 68.77 -3.44 -23.43
C ARG A 40 69.62 -4.70 -23.53
N LEU A 41 70.76 -4.76 -22.85
CA LEU A 41 71.68 -5.90 -22.87
C LEU A 41 70.97 -7.25 -22.67
N LEU A 42 70.22 -7.39 -21.56
CA LEU A 42 69.58 -8.66 -21.20
C LEU A 42 68.45 -9.04 -22.15
N VAL A 43 67.73 -8.03 -22.64
CA VAL A 43 66.63 -8.16 -23.59
C VAL A 43 67.13 -8.65 -24.95
N GLU A 44 68.24 -8.09 -25.45
CA GLU A 44 68.86 -8.51 -26.71
C GLU A 44 69.47 -9.93 -26.60
N LEU A 45 70.05 -10.28 -25.44
CA LEU A 45 70.51 -11.64 -25.17
C LEU A 45 69.34 -12.63 -25.13
N ALA A 46 68.22 -12.26 -24.52
CA ALA A 46 67.01 -13.06 -24.51
C ALA A 46 66.39 -13.22 -25.91
N GLN A 47 66.36 -12.15 -26.71
CA GLN A 47 65.90 -12.23 -28.08
C GLN A 47 66.78 -13.15 -28.94
N ASN A 48 68.12 -13.07 -28.80
CA ASN A 48 69.04 -13.98 -29.49
C ASN A 48 68.80 -15.45 -29.09
N ALA A 49 68.55 -15.71 -27.81
CA ALA A 49 68.21 -17.03 -27.31
C ALA A 49 66.86 -17.53 -27.86
N ALA A 50 65.85 -16.66 -27.91
CA ALA A 50 64.54 -16.96 -28.49
C ALA A 50 64.65 -17.30 -29.99
N ASP A 51 65.39 -16.49 -30.75
CA ASP A 51 65.63 -16.71 -32.18
C ASP A 51 66.40 -18.02 -32.43
N ALA A 52 67.36 -18.37 -31.56
CA ALA A 52 68.09 -19.63 -31.64
C ALA A 52 67.20 -20.84 -31.35
N ALA A 53 66.33 -20.74 -30.35
CA ALA A 53 65.35 -21.78 -30.02
C ALA A 53 64.30 -21.96 -31.13
N ALA A 54 63.79 -20.85 -31.67
CA ALA A 54 62.82 -20.86 -32.77
C ALA A 54 63.39 -21.53 -34.04
N ARG A 55 64.66 -21.31 -34.37
CA ARG A 55 65.33 -21.94 -35.52
C ARG A 55 65.35 -23.47 -35.47
N VAL A 56 65.31 -24.07 -34.27
CA VAL A 56 65.31 -25.53 -34.08
C VAL A 56 63.97 -26.08 -33.60
N GLY A 57 62.97 -25.21 -33.39
CA GLY A 57 61.62 -25.60 -32.96
C GLY A 57 61.55 -26.20 -31.56
N LEU A 58 62.49 -25.88 -30.67
CA LEU A 58 62.52 -26.39 -29.29
C LEU A 58 62.17 -25.29 -28.29
N PRO A 59 61.57 -25.62 -27.13
CA PRO A 59 61.40 -24.67 -26.03
C PRO A 59 62.76 -24.14 -25.56
N GLY A 60 62.98 -22.84 -25.73
CA GLY A 60 64.24 -22.19 -25.42
C GLY A 60 64.44 -22.03 -23.90
N HIS A 61 65.67 -22.24 -23.48
CA HIS A 61 66.14 -22.04 -22.12
C HIS A 61 67.35 -21.12 -22.16
N LEU A 62 67.27 -20.01 -21.43
CA LEU A 62 68.36 -19.06 -21.25
C LEU A 62 68.82 -19.08 -19.79
N ARG A 63 70.11 -19.06 -19.54
CA ARG A 63 70.74 -18.88 -18.23
C ARG A 63 71.59 -17.63 -18.26
N LEU A 64 71.26 -16.66 -17.41
CA LEU A 64 71.98 -15.41 -17.21
C LEU A 64 72.66 -15.48 -15.84
N GLU A 65 73.99 -15.53 -15.81
CA GLU A 65 74.78 -15.73 -14.59
C GLU A 65 75.80 -14.62 -14.41
N LEU A 66 75.75 -13.91 -13.28
CA LEU A 66 76.76 -12.94 -12.89
C LEU A 66 77.60 -13.52 -11.75
N ASP A 67 78.87 -13.81 -12.05
CA ASP A 67 79.86 -14.33 -11.09
C ASP A 67 81.22 -13.66 -11.29
N GLY A 68 81.88 -13.28 -10.19
CA GLY A 68 83.26 -12.77 -10.22
C GLY A 68 83.54 -11.58 -11.15
N GLY A 69 82.53 -10.76 -11.45
CA GLY A 69 82.65 -9.64 -12.41
C GLY A 69 82.52 -10.05 -13.89
N THR A 70 82.01 -11.25 -14.17
CA THR A 70 81.73 -11.77 -15.52
C THR A 70 80.25 -12.09 -15.65
N LEU A 71 79.59 -11.58 -16.69
CA LEU A 71 78.23 -11.98 -17.07
C LEU A 71 78.31 -13.10 -18.12
N ARG A 72 77.64 -14.22 -17.86
CA ARG A 72 77.49 -15.35 -18.78
C ARG A 72 76.03 -15.46 -19.21
N ALA A 73 75.78 -15.60 -20.50
CA ALA A 73 74.46 -15.83 -21.05
C ALA A 73 74.46 -17.09 -21.91
N ALA A 74 74.01 -18.21 -21.35
CA ALA A 74 73.98 -19.51 -22.00
C ALA A 74 72.57 -19.84 -22.50
N ASN A 75 72.41 -20.23 -23.76
CA ASN A 75 71.11 -20.58 -24.33
C ASN A 75 71.10 -21.93 -25.06
N THR A 76 69.95 -22.59 -25.01
CA THR A 76 69.63 -23.72 -25.88
C THR A 76 69.18 -23.19 -27.26
N GLY A 77 69.21 -24.03 -28.28
CA GLY A 77 68.81 -23.66 -29.64
C GLY A 77 69.86 -24.00 -30.70
N ALA A 78 69.77 -23.36 -31.86
CA ALA A 78 70.76 -23.49 -32.93
C ALA A 78 72.14 -22.98 -32.48
N PRO A 79 73.23 -23.76 -32.66
CA PRO A 79 74.60 -23.32 -32.35
C PRO A 79 75.06 -22.20 -33.30
N LEU A 80 76.15 -21.52 -32.93
CA LEU A 80 76.77 -20.49 -33.76
C LEU A 80 77.51 -21.15 -34.94
N ASP A 81 77.14 -20.76 -36.16
CA ASP A 81 77.75 -21.19 -37.43
C ASP A 81 78.64 -20.07 -38.04
N ASP A 82 79.31 -20.39 -39.15
CA ASP A 82 80.19 -19.44 -39.86
C ASP A 82 79.43 -18.18 -40.33
N ASP A 83 78.18 -18.34 -40.78
CA ASP A 83 77.31 -17.25 -41.20
C ASP A 83 76.95 -16.35 -40.01
N GLY A 84 76.71 -16.94 -38.84
CA GLY A 84 76.51 -16.26 -37.58
C GLY A 84 77.73 -15.46 -37.14
N VAL A 85 78.94 -16.03 -37.22
CA VAL A 85 80.19 -15.30 -36.93
C VAL A 85 80.34 -14.10 -37.86
N GLN A 86 80.10 -14.28 -39.17
CA GLN A 86 80.12 -13.17 -40.11
C GLN A 86 79.09 -12.10 -39.76
N ALA A 87 77.87 -12.50 -39.39
CA ALA A 87 76.80 -11.57 -39.01
C ALA A 87 77.12 -10.81 -37.71
N LEU A 88 77.80 -11.43 -36.74
CA LEU A 88 78.32 -10.76 -35.54
C LEU A 88 79.42 -9.74 -35.91
N ALA A 89 80.24 -10.06 -36.92
CA ALA A 89 81.36 -9.22 -37.36
C ALA A 89 80.95 -8.02 -38.25
N THR A 90 79.75 -8.03 -38.83
CA THR A 90 79.25 -7.00 -39.77
C THR A 90 78.06 -6.22 -39.19
N LEU A 91 78.12 -4.87 -39.17
CA LEU A 91 77.02 -4.03 -38.67
C LEU A 91 76.15 -3.68 -39.87
N ARG A 92 74.83 -3.84 -39.70
CA ARG A 92 73.80 -3.41 -40.67
C ARG A 92 73.82 -4.11 -42.04
N ALA A 93 74.62 -5.16 -42.22
CA ALA A 93 74.54 -6.05 -43.38
C ALA A 93 73.93 -7.39 -42.95
N SER A 94 72.67 -7.65 -43.33
CA SER A 94 72.04 -8.95 -43.08
C SER A 94 72.55 -9.98 -44.08
N ALA A 95 73.09 -11.11 -43.61
CA ALA A 95 73.55 -12.19 -44.49
C ALA A 95 72.39 -13.10 -44.99
N LYS A 96 71.17 -12.97 -44.47
CA LYS A 96 70.06 -13.88 -44.77
C LYS A 96 69.08 -13.29 -45.78
N ARG A 97 69.08 -13.85 -46.99
CA ARG A 97 67.99 -13.73 -47.98
C ARG A 97 67.09 -14.95 -47.83
N GLY A 98 65.81 -14.76 -47.49
CA GLY A 98 64.75 -15.75 -47.70
C GLY A 98 64.48 -16.80 -46.62
N ALA A 99 64.60 -16.50 -45.32
CA ALA A 99 64.07 -17.38 -44.25
C ALA A 99 62.93 -16.70 -43.49
N ASP A 100 61.71 -17.21 -43.66
CA ASP A 100 60.50 -16.73 -42.99
C ASP A 100 60.64 -16.87 -41.46
N GLY A 101 60.40 -15.77 -40.74
CA GLY A 101 60.11 -15.80 -39.30
C GLY A 101 61.19 -15.35 -38.30
N SER A 102 62.43 -15.03 -38.70
CA SER A 102 63.43 -14.51 -37.73
C SER A 102 63.35 -12.98 -37.58
N VAL A 103 63.03 -12.49 -36.37
CA VAL A 103 62.74 -11.07 -36.08
C VAL A 103 64.00 -10.18 -36.00
N GLY A 104 65.20 -10.78 -35.94
CA GLY A 104 66.45 -10.03 -35.83
C GLY A 104 66.91 -9.25 -37.08
N ARG A 105 67.43 -8.03 -36.87
CA ARG A 105 68.54 -7.50 -37.71
C ARG A 105 69.82 -8.09 -37.11
N PHE A 106 70.33 -9.18 -37.68
CA PHE A 106 71.54 -9.82 -37.16
C PHE A 106 72.73 -8.83 -37.17
N GLY A 107 73.46 -8.78 -36.05
CA GLY A 107 74.65 -7.95 -35.84
C GLY A 107 74.45 -6.63 -35.09
N VAL A 108 73.26 -6.02 -35.10
CA VAL A 108 73.04 -4.72 -34.41
C VAL A 108 72.66 -4.90 -32.93
N GLY A 109 71.90 -5.94 -32.60
CA GLY A 109 71.50 -6.25 -31.21
C GLY A 109 72.65 -6.75 -30.33
N PHE A 110 73.57 -7.54 -30.91
CA PHE A 110 74.74 -8.05 -30.20
C PHE A 110 75.70 -6.93 -29.78
N ALA A 111 75.73 -5.79 -30.48
CA ALA A 111 76.53 -4.63 -30.08
C ALA A 111 76.20 -4.10 -28.67
N ALA A 112 75.02 -4.43 -28.12
CA ALA A 112 74.67 -4.11 -26.74
C ALA A 112 75.68 -4.68 -25.71
N VAL A 113 76.39 -5.77 -26.01
CA VAL A 113 77.40 -6.35 -25.10
C VAL A 113 78.58 -5.41 -24.85
N LEU A 114 78.87 -4.55 -25.82
CA LEU A 114 79.93 -3.53 -25.71
C LEU A 114 79.59 -2.39 -24.74
N THR A 115 78.34 -2.34 -24.25
CA THR A 115 77.96 -1.41 -23.18
C THR A 115 78.53 -1.84 -21.83
N VAL A 116 78.93 -3.10 -21.67
CA VAL A 116 79.42 -3.64 -20.39
C VAL A 116 80.75 -4.39 -20.50
N SER A 117 81.20 -4.78 -21.70
CA SER A 117 82.45 -5.54 -21.90
C SER A 117 83.26 -5.01 -23.07
N ASP A 118 84.59 -4.98 -22.93
CA ASP A 118 85.54 -4.69 -24.02
C ASP A 118 86.11 -5.97 -24.66
N ALA A 119 85.76 -7.14 -24.12
CA ALA A 119 86.29 -8.44 -24.55
C ALA A 119 85.21 -9.54 -24.59
N PRO A 120 84.09 -9.35 -25.31
CA PRO A 120 83.03 -10.34 -25.37
C PRO A 120 83.48 -11.60 -26.11
N ALA A 121 83.15 -12.78 -25.56
CA ALA A 121 83.35 -14.06 -26.22
C ALA A 121 82.01 -14.79 -26.42
N VAL A 122 81.90 -15.58 -27.48
CA VAL A 122 80.78 -16.46 -27.77
C VAL A 122 81.34 -17.87 -27.92
N LEU A 123 81.03 -18.73 -26.95
CA LEU A 123 81.42 -20.13 -26.93
C LEU A 123 80.21 -20.96 -27.42
N SER A 124 80.36 -21.74 -28.48
CA SER A 124 79.27 -22.58 -28.99
C SER A 124 79.77 -23.98 -29.30
N THR A 125 78.87 -24.97 -29.39
CA THR A 125 79.25 -26.35 -29.71
C THR A 125 79.89 -26.50 -31.10
N ASP A 126 79.59 -25.60 -32.04
CA ASP A 126 80.12 -25.64 -33.41
C ASP A 126 81.25 -24.63 -33.64
N ARG A 127 81.04 -23.34 -33.32
CA ARG A 127 82.05 -22.28 -33.45
C ARG A 127 82.20 -21.44 -32.19
N CYS A 128 83.45 -21.18 -31.81
CA CYS A 128 83.82 -20.28 -30.72
C CYS A 128 84.57 -19.08 -31.29
N VAL A 129 84.13 -17.87 -30.93
CA VAL A 129 84.76 -16.61 -31.37
C VAL A 129 84.81 -15.63 -30.22
N ARG A 130 85.86 -14.82 -30.15
CA ARG A 130 85.92 -13.67 -29.24
C ARG A 130 86.27 -12.41 -29.97
N PHE A 131 85.89 -11.30 -29.37
CA PHE A 131 86.27 -9.97 -29.78
C PHE A 131 86.99 -9.33 -28.60
N SER A 132 87.99 -8.49 -28.88
CA SER A 132 88.77 -7.83 -27.84
C SER A 132 89.27 -6.48 -28.31
N ALA A 133 89.04 -5.44 -27.51
CA ALA A 133 89.62 -4.12 -27.75
C ALA A 133 91.15 -4.16 -27.71
N ASP A 134 91.76 -4.94 -26.80
CA ASP A 134 93.21 -5.08 -26.68
C ASP A 134 93.82 -5.74 -27.92
N GLU A 135 93.22 -6.84 -28.39
CA GLU A 135 93.71 -7.52 -29.59
C GLU A 135 93.42 -6.77 -30.88
N SER A 136 92.31 -6.04 -30.92
CA SER A 136 92.02 -5.16 -32.04
C SER A 136 93.08 -4.06 -32.13
N ARG A 137 93.47 -3.45 -30.99
CA ARG A 137 94.60 -2.51 -30.94
C ARG A 137 95.92 -3.18 -31.35
N ALA A 138 96.19 -4.40 -30.90
CA ALA A 138 97.40 -5.13 -31.26
C ALA A 138 97.46 -5.46 -32.77
N ALA A 139 96.33 -5.86 -33.36
CA ALA A 139 96.22 -6.11 -34.80
C ALA A 139 96.43 -4.82 -35.62
N LEU A 140 95.93 -3.68 -35.12
CA LEU A 140 96.10 -2.37 -35.75
C LEU A 140 97.52 -1.80 -35.60
N ALA A 141 98.25 -2.14 -34.53
CA ALA A 141 99.64 -1.71 -34.36
C ALA A 141 100.55 -2.18 -35.51
N GLY A 142 100.20 -3.28 -36.19
CA GLY A 142 100.88 -3.77 -37.39
C GLY A 142 100.51 -3.06 -38.69
N VAL A 143 99.63 -2.05 -38.66
CA VAL A 143 99.10 -1.35 -39.85
C VAL A 143 99.42 0.15 -39.80
N PRO A 144 100.56 0.60 -40.35
CA PRO A 144 101.01 2.00 -40.26
C PRO A 144 99.99 3.02 -40.80
N ALA A 145 99.21 2.65 -41.83
CA ALA A 145 98.20 3.51 -42.46
C ALA A 145 97.06 3.94 -41.50
N LEU A 146 96.87 3.23 -40.38
CA LEU A 146 95.81 3.51 -39.41
C LEU A 146 96.33 4.19 -38.13
N ALA A 147 97.65 4.35 -37.97
CA ALA A 147 98.25 4.86 -36.74
C ALA A 147 97.76 6.27 -36.37
N ASP A 148 97.70 7.19 -37.33
CA ASP A 148 97.25 8.57 -37.10
C ASP A 148 95.77 8.66 -36.71
N GLU A 149 94.92 7.79 -37.27
CA GLU A 149 93.49 7.76 -36.95
C GLU A 149 93.25 7.10 -35.59
N LEU A 150 93.98 6.03 -35.26
CA LEU A 150 93.94 5.40 -33.94
C LEU A 150 94.39 6.36 -32.83
N ALA A 151 95.47 7.12 -33.08
CA ALA A 151 95.96 8.14 -32.15
C ALA A 151 94.94 9.27 -31.94
N ARG A 152 94.29 9.74 -33.02
CA ARG A 152 93.21 10.76 -32.93
C ARG A 152 91.98 10.30 -32.16
N ARG A 153 91.79 8.99 -32.03
CA ARG A 153 90.68 8.38 -31.28
C ARG A 153 91.11 7.92 -29.88
N ASP A 154 92.24 8.38 -29.38
CA ASP A 154 92.80 8.00 -28.06
C ASP A 154 92.90 6.48 -27.87
N GLY A 155 93.14 5.73 -28.96
CA GLY A 155 93.24 4.27 -28.94
C GLY A 155 91.90 3.51 -28.96
N ALA A 156 90.75 4.19 -29.12
CA ALA A 156 89.46 3.53 -29.29
C ALA A 156 89.38 2.79 -30.64
N VAL A 157 88.85 1.57 -30.61
CA VAL A 157 88.78 0.64 -31.75
C VAL A 157 87.39 0.02 -31.86
N PRO A 158 86.92 -0.31 -33.07
CA PRO A 158 85.68 -1.07 -33.23
C PRO A 158 85.95 -2.56 -32.91
N VAL A 159 85.43 -3.00 -31.77
CA VAL A 159 85.68 -4.30 -31.15
C VAL A 159 85.03 -5.43 -31.95
N LEU A 160 83.78 -5.26 -32.38
CA LEU A 160 83.02 -6.34 -33.04
C LEU A 160 83.40 -6.54 -34.50
N ARG A 161 84.47 -5.92 -34.99
CA ARG A 161 84.90 -6.01 -36.39
C ARG A 161 85.96 -7.05 -36.65
N LEU A 162 86.74 -7.36 -35.64
CA LEU A 162 87.85 -8.29 -35.74
C LEU A 162 87.53 -9.51 -34.87
N PRO A 163 86.97 -10.58 -35.47
CA PRO A 163 86.79 -11.83 -34.75
C PRO A 163 88.14 -12.52 -34.54
N PHE A 164 88.35 -13.09 -33.36
CA PHE A 164 89.51 -13.90 -32.99
C PHE A 164 89.05 -15.29 -32.54
N ASP A 165 89.83 -16.30 -32.89
CA ASP A 165 89.59 -17.66 -32.40
C ASP A 165 89.78 -17.73 -30.89
N VAL A 166 88.95 -18.55 -30.25
CA VAL A 166 89.03 -18.84 -28.82
C VAL A 166 88.67 -20.30 -28.58
N ASP A 167 89.49 -20.98 -27.80
CA ASP A 167 89.16 -22.32 -27.33
C ASP A 167 88.20 -22.23 -26.15
N GLY A 168 87.15 -23.05 -26.19
CA GLY A 168 86.16 -23.12 -25.13
C GLY A 168 84.94 -23.92 -25.55
N ARG A 169 84.04 -24.15 -24.60
CA ARG A 169 82.74 -24.78 -24.83
C ARG A 169 81.70 -24.08 -23.96
N PRO A 170 80.43 -24.01 -24.38
CA PRO A 170 79.37 -23.51 -23.51
C PRO A 170 79.20 -24.41 -22.28
N ALA A 171 78.56 -23.88 -21.24
CA ALA A 171 78.12 -24.67 -20.09
C ALA A 171 77.32 -25.93 -20.49
N ASP A 172 77.49 -27.02 -19.75
CA ASP A 172 76.84 -28.30 -20.04
C ASP A 172 75.31 -28.13 -20.16
N GLY A 173 74.73 -28.66 -21.25
CA GLY A 173 73.30 -28.55 -21.55
C GLY A 173 72.90 -27.34 -22.41
N PHE A 174 73.83 -26.42 -22.72
CA PHE A 174 73.59 -25.26 -23.59
C PHE A 174 74.34 -25.38 -24.92
N ALA A 175 73.79 -24.76 -25.98
CA ALA A 175 74.36 -24.78 -27.33
C ALA A 175 75.30 -23.60 -27.59
N THR A 176 75.02 -22.45 -26.96
CA THR A 176 75.80 -21.21 -27.10
C THR A 176 75.88 -20.50 -25.74
N GLU A 177 77.03 -19.92 -25.41
CA GLU A 177 77.28 -19.14 -24.20
C GLU A 177 78.04 -17.86 -24.56
N VAL A 178 77.43 -16.71 -24.29
CA VAL A 178 78.09 -15.40 -24.38
C VAL A 178 78.75 -15.07 -23.05
N VAL A 179 80.07 -14.90 -23.05
CA VAL A 179 80.89 -14.60 -21.87
C VAL A 179 81.37 -13.16 -21.94
N LEU A 180 80.99 -12.35 -20.95
CA LEU A 180 81.20 -10.91 -20.90
C LEU A 180 81.98 -10.52 -19.64
N PRO A 181 83.32 -10.43 -19.69
CA PRO A 181 84.10 -9.81 -18.63
C PRO A 181 83.68 -8.34 -18.50
N LEU A 182 83.19 -7.94 -17.32
CA LEU A 182 82.60 -6.63 -17.15
C LEU A 182 83.68 -5.55 -16.99
N ARG A 183 83.46 -4.39 -17.61
CA ARG A 183 84.26 -3.18 -17.38
C ARG A 183 84.15 -2.73 -15.91
N PRO A 184 85.18 -2.06 -15.37
CA PRO A 184 85.08 -1.41 -14.07
C PRO A 184 83.84 -0.49 -14.00
N GLY A 185 83.01 -0.68 -12.96
CA GLY A 185 81.78 0.09 -12.75
C GLY A 185 80.51 -0.45 -13.40
N ALA A 186 80.57 -1.45 -14.29
CA ALA A 186 79.37 -2.02 -14.94
C ALA A 186 78.62 -3.06 -14.06
N GLY A 187 79.28 -3.62 -13.05
CA GLY A 187 78.76 -4.74 -12.25
C GLY A 187 77.45 -4.45 -11.50
N GLU A 188 77.35 -3.30 -10.83
CA GLU A 188 76.13 -2.93 -10.09
C GLU A 188 74.94 -2.72 -11.02
N GLN A 189 75.16 -2.10 -12.19
CA GLN A 189 74.12 -1.88 -13.18
C GLN A 189 73.60 -3.19 -13.77
N VAL A 190 74.51 -4.12 -14.12
CA VAL A 190 74.11 -5.45 -14.62
C VAL A 190 73.36 -6.23 -13.55
N ARG A 191 73.81 -6.18 -12.29
CA ARG A 191 73.10 -6.81 -11.17
C ARG A 191 71.69 -6.24 -11.01
N ALA A 192 71.53 -4.91 -11.09
CA ALA A 192 70.22 -4.26 -11.01
C ALA A 192 69.32 -4.66 -12.19
N ALA A 193 69.86 -4.73 -13.41
CA ALA A 193 69.12 -5.17 -14.59
C ALA A 193 68.65 -6.64 -14.48
N LEU A 194 69.51 -7.53 -13.97
CA LEU A 194 69.17 -8.95 -13.73
C LEU A 194 68.10 -9.09 -12.64
N ALA A 195 68.22 -8.33 -11.55
CA ALA A 195 67.22 -8.31 -10.49
C ALA A 195 65.87 -7.73 -10.97
N GLY A 196 65.90 -6.76 -11.87
CA GLY A 196 64.71 -6.13 -12.46
C GLY A 196 64.08 -6.88 -13.64
N LEU A 197 64.66 -8.00 -14.08
CA LEU A 197 64.11 -8.79 -15.19
C LEU A 197 62.77 -9.41 -14.78
N ASP A 198 61.74 -9.19 -15.60
CA ASP A 198 60.36 -9.64 -15.36
C ASP A 198 60.00 -10.82 -16.27
N ALA A 199 59.21 -11.77 -15.74
CA ALA A 199 58.65 -12.89 -16.49
C ALA A 199 57.74 -12.43 -17.64
N GLU A 200 57.17 -11.21 -17.59
CA GLU A 200 56.40 -10.61 -18.69
C GLU A 200 57.17 -10.57 -20.02
N LEU A 201 58.51 -10.54 -20.00
CA LEU A 201 59.33 -10.62 -21.21
C LEU A 201 59.05 -11.90 -22.02
N LEU A 202 58.62 -12.98 -21.36
CA LEU A 202 58.30 -14.25 -22.02
C LEU A 202 57.00 -14.18 -22.82
N LEU A 203 56.10 -13.21 -22.55
CA LEU A 203 54.95 -12.94 -23.42
C LEU A 203 55.38 -12.40 -24.79
N ALA A 204 56.50 -11.68 -24.82
CA ALA A 204 57.10 -11.13 -26.03
C ALA A 204 57.98 -12.12 -26.79
N LEU A 205 58.51 -13.14 -26.09
CA LEU A 205 59.46 -14.12 -26.61
C LEU A 205 58.89 -15.55 -26.46
N PRO A 206 57.84 -15.93 -27.19
CA PRO A 206 57.14 -17.20 -27.00
C PRO A 206 58.00 -18.45 -27.27
N ALA A 207 59.13 -18.29 -27.97
CA ALA A 207 60.09 -19.37 -28.16
C ALA A 207 60.93 -19.67 -26.90
N LEU A 208 60.99 -18.77 -25.91
CA LEU A 208 61.61 -19.02 -24.61
C LEU A 208 60.57 -19.54 -23.61
N ALA A 209 60.81 -20.73 -23.08
CA ALA A 209 59.99 -21.29 -22.01
C ALA A 209 60.53 -20.92 -20.61
N ARG A 210 61.85 -20.65 -20.50
CA ARG A 210 62.52 -20.45 -19.21
C ARG A 210 63.73 -19.52 -19.32
N ILE A 211 63.90 -18.64 -18.33
CA ILE A 211 65.11 -17.87 -18.07
C ILE A 211 65.56 -18.12 -16.63
N ASP A 212 66.77 -18.65 -16.42
CA ASP A 212 67.39 -18.71 -15.10
C ASP A 212 68.29 -17.50 -14.89
N VAL A 213 68.01 -16.72 -13.86
CA VAL A 213 68.85 -15.60 -13.42
C VAL A 213 69.64 -16.04 -12.20
N VAL A 214 70.96 -16.12 -12.33
CA VAL A 214 71.89 -16.54 -11.28
C VAL A 214 72.73 -15.35 -10.82
N LEU A 215 72.52 -14.94 -9.58
CA LEU A 215 73.25 -13.84 -8.94
C LEU A 215 73.97 -14.35 -7.71
N ASP A 216 75.31 -14.26 -7.71
CA ASP A 216 76.15 -14.62 -6.56
C ASP A 216 75.83 -16.03 -6.01
N GLY A 217 75.51 -16.98 -6.92
CA GLY A 217 75.17 -18.38 -6.62
C GLY A 217 73.67 -18.68 -6.36
N ALA A 218 72.82 -17.66 -6.17
CA ALA A 218 71.38 -17.83 -6.02
C ALA A 218 70.65 -17.82 -7.37
N THR A 219 69.74 -18.77 -7.60
CA THR A 219 68.99 -18.89 -8.87
C THR A 219 67.54 -18.43 -8.69
N ARG A 220 67.09 -17.51 -9.55
CA ARG A 220 65.68 -17.11 -9.75
C ARG A 220 65.25 -17.55 -11.14
N THR A 221 64.16 -18.31 -11.24
CA THR A 221 63.67 -18.81 -12.53
C THR A 221 62.45 -18.02 -12.98
N LEU A 222 62.53 -17.45 -14.19
CA LEU A 222 61.38 -16.94 -14.93
C LEU A 222 60.90 -18.04 -15.88
N SER A 223 59.60 -18.29 -15.96
CA SER A 223 59.04 -19.32 -16.84
C SER A 223 57.71 -18.91 -17.44
N ALA A 224 57.37 -19.46 -18.59
CA ALA A 224 56.09 -19.26 -19.25
C ALA A 224 55.53 -20.58 -19.75
N HIS A 225 54.25 -20.83 -19.46
CA HIS A 225 53.55 -22.02 -19.89
C HIS A 225 52.17 -21.64 -20.44
N ALA A 226 51.92 -21.97 -21.71
CA ALA A 226 50.62 -21.75 -22.34
C ALA A 226 49.60 -22.81 -21.89
N ARG A 227 48.39 -22.38 -21.56
CA ARG A 227 47.24 -23.20 -21.18
C ARG A 227 45.98 -22.66 -21.87
N GLY A 228 45.70 -23.14 -23.08
CA GLY A 228 44.57 -22.63 -23.87
C GLY A 228 44.79 -21.16 -24.25
N ALA A 229 43.84 -20.29 -23.90
CA ALA A 229 43.94 -18.84 -24.09
C ALA A 229 44.72 -18.12 -22.98
N ASP A 230 45.16 -18.84 -21.94
CA ASP A 230 45.91 -18.28 -20.82
C ASP A 230 47.41 -18.62 -20.93
N VAL A 231 48.25 -17.73 -20.41
CA VAL A 231 49.67 -17.96 -20.20
C VAL A 231 49.98 -17.82 -18.72
N VAL A 232 50.58 -18.86 -18.14
CA VAL A 232 51.01 -18.87 -16.75
C VAL A 232 52.47 -18.46 -16.70
N LEU A 233 52.74 -17.30 -16.10
CA LEU A 233 54.09 -16.78 -15.88
C LEU A 233 54.54 -17.10 -14.47
N GLY A 234 55.67 -17.81 -14.34
CA GLY A 234 56.36 -18.06 -13.08
C GLY A 234 57.54 -17.12 -12.90
N ASP A 235 57.70 -16.58 -11.70
CA ASP A 235 58.81 -15.73 -11.29
C ASP A 235 59.26 -16.14 -9.88
N GLY A 236 60.29 -17.00 -9.81
CA GLY A 236 60.64 -17.68 -8.58
C GLY A 236 59.45 -18.48 -8.05
N ASP A 237 59.03 -18.20 -6.81
CA ASP A 237 57.87 -18.85 -6.18
C ASP A 237 56.53 -18.20 -6.55
N ARG A 238 56.55 -17.07 -7.28
CA ARG A 238 55.33 -16.36 -7.69
C ARG A 238 54.82 -16.88 -9.01
N THR A 239 53.51 -17.04 -9.12
CA THR A 239 52.84 -17.40 -10.38
C THR A 239 51.73 -16.39 -10.68
N THR A 240 51.63 -15.97 -11.93
CA THR A 240 50.55 -15.11 -12.42
C THR A 240 49.95 -15.70 -13.69
N THR A 241 48.62 -15.69 -13.79
CA THR A 241 47.91 -16.14 -15.00
C THR A 241 47.53 -14.92 -15.83
N TRP A 242 47.72 -15.00 -17.13
CA TRP A 242 47.45 -13.93 -18.08
C TRP A 242 46.50 -14.43 -19.17
N ARG A 243 45.38 -13.74 -19.39
CA ARG A 243 44.54 -13.97 -20.56
C ARG A 243 45.19 -13.32 -21.77
N VAL A 244 45.33 -14.08 -22.86
CA VAL A 244 46.00 -13.63 -24.09
C VAL A 244 45.07 -13.72 -25.29
N ALA A 245 45.01 -12.66 -26.08
CA ALA A 245 44.39 -12.65 -27.41
C ALA A 245 45.47 -12.38 -28.46
N GLN A 246 45.63 -13.30 -29.41
CA GLN A 246 46.65 -13.22 -30.44
C GLN A 246 46.03 -13.22 -31.84
N ARG A 247 46.51 -12.32 -32.70
CA ARG A 247 46.16 -12.26 -34.13
C ARG A 247 47.43 -12.32 -34.97
N THR A 248 47.51 -13.30 -35.86
CA THR A 248 48.62 -13.48 -36.79
C THR A 248 48.13 -13.35 -38.23
N GLY A 249 48.95 -12.80 -39.11
CA GLY A 249 48.60 -12.64 -40.53
C GLY A 249 49.75 -12.06 -41.34
N GLU A 250 49.46 -11.64 -42.57
CA GLU A 250 50.43 -10.96 -43.45
C GLU A 250 49.90 -9.61 -43.93
N LEU A 251 50.77 -8.60 -43.91
CA LEU A 251 50.48 -7.28 -44.45
C LEU A 251 50.47 -7.30 -45.99
N PRO A 252 49.54 -6.59 -46.65
CA PRO A 252 49.57 -6.40 -48.10
C PRO A 252 50.89 -5.76 -48.56
N ALA A 253 51.44 -6.26 -49.66
CA ALA A 253 52.72 -5.78 -50.22
C ALA A 253 52.75 -4.26 -50.51
N ALA A 254 51.59 -3.67 -50.82
CA ALA A 254 51.46 -2.22 -51.06
C ALA A 254 51.78 -1.37 -49.82
N LEU A 255 51.50 -1.87 -48.60
CA LEU A 255 51.74 -1.11 -47.37
C LEU A 255 53.23 -0.99 -47.01
N VAL A 256 54.04 -1.94 -47.48
CA VAL A 256 55.49 -1.97 -47.22
C VAL A 256 56.32 -1.40 -48.38
N ALA A 257 55.68 -0.95 -49.47
CA ALA A 257 56.38 -0.53 -50.70
C ALA A 257 57.37 0.62 -50.48
N ASP A 258 57.05 1.57 -49.59
CA ASP A 258 57.89 2.73 -49.28
C ASP A 258 58.88 2.47 -48.11
N ARG A 259 58.92 1.25 -47.58
CA ARG A 259 59.89 0.85 -46.54
C ARG A 259 61.29 0.60 -47.15
N PRO A 260 62.37 0.64 -46.34
CA PRO A 260 63.68 0.17 -46.76
C PRO A 260 63.61 -1.23 -47.38
N VAL A 261 64.40 -1.50 -48.43
CA VAL A 261 64.33 -2.73 -49.24
C VAL A 261 64.34 -4.00 -48.39
N GLU A 262 65.22 -4.05 -47.38
CA GLU A 262 65.38 -5.20 -46.46
C GLU A 262 64.19 -5.43 -45.51
N GLU A 263 63.23 -4.50 -45.47
CA GLU A 263 62.01 -4.59 -44.67
C GLU A 263 60.77 -4.96 -45.50
N ARG A 264 60.84 -4.88 -46.83
CA ARG A 264 59.69 -5.12 -47.72
C ARG A 264 59.24 -6.58 -47.74
N ASP A 265 60.17 -7.50 -47.54
CA ASP A 265 59.88 -8.94 -47.47
C ASP A 265 59.33 -9.35 -46.09
N ARG A 266 59.35 -8.46 -45.10
CA ARG A 266 58.89 -8.72 -43.71
C ARG A 266 57.42 -8.36 -43.53
N ARG A 267 56.53 -9.14 -44.14
CA ARG A 267 55.08 -8.87 -44.12
C ARG A 267 54.31 -9.58 -43.01
N GLY A 268 54.83 -10.67 -42.47
CA GLY A 268 54.17 -11.41 -41.39
C GLY A 268 54.07 -10.57 -40.11
N TYR A 269 52.94 -10.64 -39.43
CA TYR A 269 52.72 -10.01 -38.13
C TYR A 269 52.10 -10.99 -37.13
N THR A 270 52.41 -10.79 -35.86
CA THR A 270 51.69 -11.34 -34.72
C THR A 270 51.45 -10.22 -33.73
N VAL A 271 50.18 -9.91 -33.46
CA VAL A 271 49.75 -8.90 -32.48
C VAL A 271 49.13 -9.64 -31.30
N THR A 272 49.65 -9.37 -30.11
CA THR A 272 49.25 -10.03 -28.87
C THR A 272 48.84 -8.99 -27.84
N TRP A 273 47.63 -9.12 -27.33
CA TRP A 273 47.17 -8.43 -26.12
C TRP A 273 47.14 -9.40 -24.96
N ALA A 274 47.61 -8.95 -23.79
CA ALA A 274 47.57 -9.75 -22.57
C ALA A 274 47.14 -8.92 -21.36
N VAL A 275 46.31 -9.51 -20.50
CA VAL A 275 45.90 -8.91 -19.21
C VAL A 275 45.99 -9.98 -18.11
N PRO A 276 46.51 -9.66 -16.92
CA PRO A 276 46.53 -10.64 -15.83
C PRO A 276 45.10 -10.92 -15.35
N VAL A 277 44.86 -12.15 -14.90
CA VAL A 277 43.59 -12.59 -14.34
C VAL A 277 43.79 -13.18 -12.94
N ASP A 278 42.81 -13.01 -12.07
CA ASP A 278 42.73 -13.64 -10.76
C ASP A 278 41.49 -14.53 -10.71
N GLY A 279 41.71 -15.84 -10.82
CA GLY A 279 40.70 -16.75 -11.33
C GLY A 279 40.28 -16.31 -12.73
N ASP A 280 39.01 -15.97 -12.89
CA ASP A 280 38.43 -15.48 -14.15
C ASP A 280 38.35 -13.96 -14.24
N ARG A 281 38.68 -13.24 -13.15
CA ARG A 281 38.52 -11.80 -13.09
C ARG A 281 39.72 -11.06 -13.71
N PRO A 282 39.52 -10.21 -14.72
CA PRO A 282 40.61 -9.43 -15.30
C PRO A 282 41.12 -8.37 -14.32
N ARG A 283 42.44 -8.19 -14.30
CA ARG A 283 43.16 -7.17 -13.52
C ARG A 283 43.82 -6.19 -14.48
N PRO A 284 43.18 -5.05 -14.79
CA PRO A 284 43.79 -3.99 -15.60
C PRO A 284 45.19 -3.62 -15.07
N LEU A 285 46.17 -3.49 -15.96
CA LEU A 285 47.53 -3.12 -15.57
C LEU A 285 47.57 -1.69 -15.01
N PRO A 286 48.26 -1.45 -13.89
CA PRO A 286 48.34 -0.13 -13.29
C PRO A 286 49.29 0.78 -14.07
N GLY A 287 48.98 2.08 -14.11
CA GLY A 287 49.85 3.09 -14.69
C GLY A 287 49.99 3.02 -16.22
N ARG A 288 50.92 3.83 -16.76
CA ARG A 288 51.20 3.84 -18.20
C ARG A 288 51.96 2.58 -18.60
N GLN A 289 51.54 1.98 -19.70
CA GLN A 289 52.22 0.86 -20.32
C GLN A 289 53.17 1.37 -21.41
N VAL A 290 53.96 0.45 -21.97
CA VAL A 290 54.74 0.70 -23.19
C VAL A 290 54.45 -0.40 -24.20
N LEU A 291 54.61 -0.08 -25.47
CA LEU A 291 54.56 -1.06 -26.55
C LEU A 291 55.78 -1.99 -26.49
N HIS A 292 55.54 -3.28 -26.70
CA HIS A 292 56.58 -4.29 -26.88
C HIS A 292 56.71 -4.65 -28.36
N ALA A 293 57.83 -4.32 -29.01
CA ALA A 293 58.02 -4.49 -30.46
C ALA A 293 59.37 -5.12 -30.87
N PRO A 294 59.62 -6.41 -30.58
CA PRO A 294 58.88 -7.30 -29.69
C PRO A 294 59.24 -7.08 -28.22
N THR A 295 60.25 -6.27 -27.92
CA THR A 295 60.72 -5.98 -26.57
C THR A 295 60.26 -4.58 -26.12
N PRO A 296 60.34 -4.22 -24.82
CA PRO A 296 59.90 -2.91 -24.35
C PRO A 296 60.53 -1.74 -25.14
N SER A 297 59.67 -0.87 -25.66
CA SER A 297 60.04 0.39 -26.31
C SER A 297 59.78 1.59 -25.39
N ASP A 298 60.10 2.80 -25.85
CA ASP A 298 59.81 4.05 -25.13
C ASP A 298 58.44 4.62 -25.56
N GLU A 299 57.67 3.90 -26.39
CA GLU A 299 56.35 4.30 -26.90
C GLU A 299 55.26 4.06 -25.83
N PRO A 300 54.69 5.11 -25.21
CA PRO A 300 53.80 4.95 -24.07
C PRO A 300 52.37 4.66 -24.50
N LEU A 301 51.70 3.77 -23.76
CA LEU A 301 50.31 3.37 -23.96
C LEU A 301 49.49 3.64 -22.70
N SER A 302 48.26 4.14 -22.87
CA SER A 302 47.30 4.36 -21.78
C SER A 302 46.35 3.18 -21.58
N LEU A 303 46.27 2.26 -22.55
CA LEU A 303 45.48 1.04 -22.44
C LEU A 303 46.07 0.14 -21.33
N PRO A 304 45.24 -0.32 -20.37
CA PRO A 304 45.71 -1.06 -19.20
C PRO A 304 45.90 -2.57 -19.48
N ALA A 305 46.54 -2.88 -20.60
CA ALA A 305 46.89 -4.23 -21.02
C ALA A 305 48.24 -4.21 -21.74
N ARG A 306 48.93 -5.36 -21.78
CA ARG A 306 50.22 -5.50 -22.44
C ARG A 306 50.01 -5.72 -23.94
N LEU A 307 50.59 -4.85 -24.77
CA LEU A 307 50.62 -5.00 -26.23
C LEU A 307 52.00 -5.44 -26.69
N VAL A 308 52.07 -6.62 -27.32
CA VAL A 308 53.24 -7.07 -28.09
C VAL A 308 52.85 -7.06 -29.56
N ALA A 309 53.51 -6.25 -30.37
CA ALA A 309 53.21 -6.13 -31.79
C ALA A 309 54.41 -5.61 -32.60
N PRO A 310 54.61 -6.08 -33.84
CA PRO A 310 55.76 -5.73 -34.68
C PRO A 310 55.57 -4.37 -35.36
N PHE A 311 55.22 -3.34 -34.60
CA PHE A 311 55.16 -1.97 -35.13
C PHE A 311 56.54 -1.54 -35.63
N PRO A 312 56.60 -0.81 -36.75
CA PRO A 312 57.88 -0.37 -37.31
C PRO A 312 58.51 0.67 -36.38
N LEU A 313 59.69 0.38 -35.83
CA LEU A 313 60.42 1.34 -34.99
C LEU A 313 61.31 2.28 -35.81
N GLY A 314 61.56 3.48 -35.29
CA GLY A 314 62.53 4.43 -35.83
C GLY A 314 63.99 3.93 -35.75
N PRO A 315 64.96 4.68 -36.32
CA PRO A 315 66.37 4.28 -36.34
C PRO A 315 67.00 4.03 -34.96
N ASP A 316 66.53 4.76 -33.93
CA ASP A 316 66.92 4.63 -32.53
C ASP A 316 66.20 3.49 -31.79
N ARG A 317 65.22 2.85 -32.44
CA ARG A 317 64.40 1.74 -31.92
C ARG A 317 63.65 2.06 -30.62
N ARG A 318 63.30 3.32 -30.41
CA ARG A 318 62.61 3.78 -29.19
C ARG A 318 61.14 4.12 -29.43
N HIS A 319 60.84 4.75 -30.57
CA HIS A 319 59.50 5.19 -30.93
C HIS A 319 59.03 4.54 -32.23
N VAL A 320 57.70 4.45 -32.40
CA VAL A 320 57.09 3.91 -33.62
C VAL A 320 57.15 4.93 -34.75
N ALA A 321 57.53 4.48 -35.94
CA ALA A 321 57.51 5.28 -37.15
C ALA A 321 56.06 5.38 -37.69
N PRO A 322 55.55 6.58 -38.01
CA PRO A 322 54.23 6.73 -38.60
C PRO A 322 54.19 6.17 -40.03
N GLY A 323 53.00 5.77 -40.49
CA GLY A 323 52.75 5.36 -41.88
C GLY A 323 51.80 4.18 -42.04
N PRO A 324 51.57 3.71 -43.28
CA PRO A 324 50.50 2.75 -43.61
C PRO A 324 50.58 1.40 -42.89
N VAL A 325 51.80 0.94 -42.57
CA VAL A 325 52.00 -0.28 -41.77
C VAL A 325 51.50 -0.09 -40.34
N THR A 326 51.82 1.05 -39.73
CA THR A 326 51.37 1.41 -38.38
C THR A 326 49.86 1.51 -38.34
N ASP A 327 49.25 2.18 -39.32
CA ASP A 327 47.79 2.31 -39.41
C ASP A 327 47.11 0.95 -39.53
N ALA A 328 47.62 0.03 -40.35
CA ALA A 328 47.08 -1.32 -40.48
C ALA A 328 47.23 -2.14 -39.19
N LEU A 329 48.37 -2.04 -38.50
CA LEU A 329 48.59 -2.74 -37.23
C LEU A 329 47.75 -2.17 -36.09
N VAL A 330 47.40 -0.88 -36.11
CA VAL A 330 46.43 -0.28 -35.17
C VAL A 330 45.06 -0.94 -35.31
N GLU A 331 44.59 -1.15 -36.54
CA GLU A 331 43.30 -1.82 -36.77
C GLU A 331 43.32 -3.29 -36.31
N VAL A 332 44.40 -4.03 -36.62
CA VAL A 332 44.59 -5.41 -36.14
C VAL A 332 44.64 -5.47 -34.61
N ALA A 333 45.35 -4.53 -33.97
CA ALA A 333 45.43 -4.45 -32.53
C ALA A 333 44.07 -4.12 -31.91
N ALA A 334 43.27 -3.24 -32.53
CA ALA A 334 41.93 -2.93 -32.06
C ALA A 334 40.98 -4.13 -32.13
N ASP A 335 41.04 -4.90 -33.22
CA ASP A 335 40.28 -6.16 -33.36
C ASP A 335 40.70 -7.18 -32.29
N GLY A 336 42.01 -7.32 -32.03
CA GLY A 336 42.54 -8.21 -30.99
C GLY A 336 42.12 -7.79 -29.58
N TYR A 337 42.05 -6.49 -29.31
CA TYR A 337 41.60 -5.97 -28.02
C TYR A 337 40.11 -6.23 -27.78
N ALA A 338 39.28 -6.00 -28.80
CA ALA A 338 37.85 -6.28 -28.71
C ALA A 338 37.57 -7.78 -28.51
N GLN A 339 38.32 -8.64 -29.20
CA GLN A 339 38.29 -10.09 -28.97
C GLN A 339 38.69 -10.46 -27.54
N LEU A 340 39.75 -9.85 -27.00
CA LEU A 340 40.17 -10.09 -25.61
C LEU A 340 39.02 -9.81 -24.62
N LEU A 341 38.30 -8.71 -24.78
CA LEU A 341 37.17 -8.37 -23.91
C LEU A 341 35.97 -9.31 -24.09
N ALA A 342 35.69 -9.75 -25.32
CA ALA A 342 34.59 -10.67 -25.61
C ALA A 342 34.85 -12.09 -25.09
N ASP A 343 36.11 -12.55 -25.08
CA ASP A 343 36.50 -13.88 -24.60
C ASP A 343 36.63 -13.94 -23.07
N LEU A 344 36.72 -12.78 -22.39
CA LEU A 344 36.76 -12.70 -20.93
C LEU A 344 35.37 -12.91 -20.32
N PRO A 345 35.25 -13.66 -19.21
CA PRO A 345 33.99 -13.77 -18.48
C PRO A 345 33.45 -12.41 -18.06
N PRO A 346 32.12 -12.23 -18.01
CA PRO A 346 31.52 -10.94 -17.68
C PRO A 346 31.80 -10.56 -16.21
N ASP A 347 32.74 -9.63 -16.01
CA ASP A 347 33.00 -8.95 -14.74
C ASP A 347 33.02 -7.42 -14.96
N PRO A 348 32.41 -6.59 -14.07
CA PRO A 348 32.44 -5.13 -14.20
C PRO A 348 33.85 -4.52 -14.30
N ALA A 349 34.91 -5.23 -13.87
CA ALA A 349 36.29 -4.84 -14.09
C ALA A 349 36.64 -4.64 -15.57
N LEU A 350 35.91 -5.27 -16.51
CA LEU A 350 36.06 -5.05 -17.95
C LEU A 350 35.81 -3.59 -18.35
N LEU A 351 34.95 -2.86 -17.65
CA LEU A 351 34.73 -1.43 -17.91
C LEU A 351 36.00 -0.60 -17.67
N GLN A 352 36.94 -1.08 -16.87
CA GLN A 352 38.23 -0.42 -16.65
C GLN A 352 39.22 -0.64 -17.80
N LEU A 353 38.99 -1.63 -18.65
CA LEU A 353 39.75 -1.87 -19.89
C LEU A 353 39.26 -0.98 -21.05
N VAL A 354 38.12 -0.31 -20.90
CA VAL A 354 37.61 0.60 -21.93
C VAL A 354 38.47 1.87 -21.99
N PRO A 355 38.91 2.32 -23.18
CA PRO A 355 39.72 3.51 -23.31
C PRO A 355 39.03 4.75 -22.72
N ARG A 356 39.73 5.48 -21.85
CA ARG A 356 39.21 6.74 -21.28
C ARG A 356 39.38 7.87 -22.30
N THR A 357 38.29 8.59 -22.58
CA THR A 357 38.30 9.72 -23.52
C THR A 357 39.21 10.85 -23.01
N GLY A 358 40.22 11.23 -23.80
CA GLY A 358 41.05 12.43 -23.56
C GLY A 358 42.37 12.23 -22.80
N LEU A 359 42.80 11.00 -22.53
CA LEU A 359 44.01 10.69 -21.74
C LEU A 359 45.11 9.93 -22.50
N ALA A 360 45.11 10.01 -23.84
CA ALA A 360 46.11 9.31 -24.64
C ALA A 360 47.54 9.75 -24.28
N ALA A 361 48.46 8.79 -24.17
CA ALA A 361 49.82 9.01 -23.75
C ALA A 361 50.75 9.48 -24.89
N ALA A 362 50.43 9.12 -26.14
CA ALA A 362 51.14 9.46 -27.37
C ALA A 362 50.22 9.37 -28.60
N GLU A 363 50.73 9.68 -29.79
CA GLU A 363 49.98 9.65 -31.05
C GLU A 363 49.49 8.23 -31.41
N LEU A 364 50.38 7.22 -31.29
CA LEU A 364 50.01 5.82 -31.50
C LEU A 364 48.92 5.38 -30.52
N ASP A 365 49.08 5.73 -29.25
CA ASP A 365 48.10 5.42 -28.21
C ASP A 365 46.74 6.08 -28.49
N ALA A 366 46.72 7.32 -28.99
CA ALA A 366 45.50 7.99 -29.39
C ALA A 366 44.81 7.27 -30.57
N ALA A 367 45.58 6.77 -31.54
CA ALA A 367 45.06 5.97 -32.65
C ALA A 367 44.49 4.64 -32.16
N LEU A 368 45.23 3.90 -31.32
CA LEU A 368 44.78 2.65 -30.69
C LEU A 368 43.51 2.86 -29.87
N CYS A 369 43.46 3.87 -28.98
CA CYS A 369 42.28 4.14 -28.15
C CYS A 369 41.03 4.43 -28.99
N ARG A 370 41.17 5.21 -30.09
CA ARG A 370 40.05 5.49 -31.00
C ARG A 370 39.57 4.22 -31.71
N ALA A 371 40.50 3.43 -32.27
CA ALA A 371 40.18 2.21 -32.99
C ALA A 371 39.55 1.16 -32.06
N VAL A 372 40.14 0.95 -30.87
CA VAL A 372 39.62 0.05 -29.82
C VAL A 372 38.21 0.46 -29.41
N LEU A 373 37.99 1.74 -29.06
CA LEU A 373 36.66 2.20 -28.65
C LEU A 373 35.62 1.97 -29.75
N ALA A 374 35.96 2.21 -31.02
CA ALA A 374 35.08 1.92 -32.15
C ALA A 374 34.74 0.42 -32.26
N ARG A 375 35.71 -0.49 -32.04
CA ARG A 375 35.46 -1.93 -32.05
C ARG A 375 34.62 -2.41 -30.86
N LEU A 376 34.87 -1.87 -29.67
CA LEU A 376 34.08 -2.20 -28.48
C LEU A 376 32.62 -1.76 -28.60
N ARG A 377 32.35 -0.63 -29.25
CA ARG A 377 30.98 -0.17 -29.57
C ARG A 377 30.24 -1.11 -30.55
N GLY A 378 30.97 -1.76 -31.45
CA GLY A 378 30.40 -2.65 -32.48
C GLY A 378 30.30 -4.12 -32.08
N SER A 379 30.89 -4.53 -30.96
CA SER A 379 31.01 -5.93 -30.54
C SER A 379 30.05 -6.27 -29.40
N ALA A 380 29.58 -7.51 -29.36
CA ALA A 380 28.75 -8.03 -28.27
C ALA A 380 29.63 -8.59 -27.16
N TRP A 381 29.67 -7.92 -26.00
CA TRP A 381 30.51 -8.33 -24.86
C TRP A 381 29.98 -7.87 -23.49
N LEU A 382 29.00 -6.95 -23.45
CA LEU A 382 28.34 -6.58 -22.20
C LEU A 382 27.36 -7.69 -21.79
N PRO A 383 27.22 -8.04 -20.50
CA PRO A 383 26.23 -9.03 -20.10
C PRO A 383 24.81 -8.46 -20.14
N ALA A 384 23.84 -9.32 -20.42
CA ALA A 384 22.43 -9.03 -20.18
C ALA A 384 22.04 -9.35 -18.73
N ALA A 385 21.04 -8.65 -18.19
CA ALA A 385 20.43 -8.95 -16.90
C ALA A 385 19.60 -10.25 -16.95
N ASP A 386 19.01 -10.53 -18.12
CA ASP A 386 18.39 -11.83 -18.40
C ASP A 386 19.49 -12.85 -18.71
N PRO A 387 19.68 -13.91 -17.91
CA PRO A 387 20.71 -14.91 -18.15
C PRO A 387 20.49 -15.72 -19.44
N GLU A 388 19.28 -15.73 -20.00
CA GLU A 388 18.96 -16.40 -21.27
C GLU A 388 19.31 -15.52 -22.49
N GLU A 389 19.55 -14.22 -22.30
CA GLU A 389 19.92 -13.29 -23.37
C GLU A 389 21.44 -13.35 -23.63
N PRO A 390 21.89 -13.42 -24.91
CA PRO A 390 23.32 -13.41 -25.22
C PRO A 390 23.97 -12.07 -24.86
N ALA A 391 25.31 -12.03 -24.92
CA ALA A 391 26.05 -10.79 -24.72
C ALA A 391 25.53 -9.65 -25.63
N LEU A 392 25.42 -8.47 -25.04
CA LEU A 392 24.86 -7.28 -25.64
C LEU A 392 25.94 -6.44 -26.32
N ARG A 393 25.56 -5.83 -27.44
CA ARG A 393 26.29 -4.71 -28.00
C ARG A 393 25.96 -3.44 -27.21
N PRO A 394 26.92 -2.52 -27.00
CA PRO A 394 26.66 -1.28 -26.27
C PRO A 394 25.49 -0.44 -26.78
N ASP A 395 25.26 -0.37 -28.09
CA ASP A 395 24.13 0.38 -28.69
C ASP A 395 22.76 -0.25 -28.45
N ARG A 396 22.73 -1.49 -27.95
CA ARG A 396 21.52 -2.23 -27.54
C ARG A 396 21.40 -2.37 -26.02
N ALA A 397 22.42 -1.95 -25.27
CA ALA A 397 22.45 -2.08 -23.83
C ALA A 397 21.79 -0.87 -23.14
N VAL A 398 21.18 -1.14 -22.00
CA VAL A 398 20.46 -0.17 -21.17
C VAL A 398 20.96 -0.27 -19.75
N ALA A 399 21.57 0.80 -19.23
CA ALA A 399 21.94 0.92 -17.83
C ALA A 399 20.83 1.63 -17.06
N LEU A 400 20.36 1.05 -15.95
CA LEU A 400 19.39 1.72 -15.09
C LEU A 400 20.06 2.85 -14.29
N ASP A 401 19.40 3.99 -14.12
CA ASP A 401 19.97 5.14 -13.40
C ASP A 401 20.17 4.87 -11.91
N ASP A 402 19.23 4.15 -11.28
CA ASP A 402 19.25 3.75 -9.87
C ASP A 402 19.14 2.21 -9.70
N PRO A 403 20.22 1.47 -10.03
CA PRO A 403 20.20 0.01 -10.10
C PRO A 403 20.30 -0.65 -8.72
N THR A 404 19.28 -1.45 -8.38
CA THR A 404 19.37 -2.50 -7.36
C THR A 404 19.17 -3.87 -8.01
N GLU A 405 19.61 -4.95 -7.35
CA GLU A 405 19.40 -6.31 -7.88
C GLU A 405 17.92 -6.62 -8.05
N GLU A 406 17.09 -6.20 -7.09
CA GLU A 406 15.64 -6.40 -7.10
C GLU A 406 14.96 -5.61 -8.23
N ARG A 407 15.36 -4.36 -8.47
CA ARG A 407 14.80 -3.53 -9.56
C ARG A 407 15.18 -4.07 -10.92
N VAL A 408 16.44 -4.46 -11.10
CA VAL A 408 16.88 -5.06 -12.35
C VAL A 408 16.12 -6.36 -12.61
N ALA A 409 15.99 -7.24 -11.60
CA ALA A 409 15.24 -8.48 -11.71
C ALA A 409 13.76 -8.25 -12.06
N ALA A 410 13.09 -7.27 -11.43
CA ALA A 410 11.69 -6.96 -11.72
C ALA A 410 11.47 -6.41 -13.15
N LEU A 411 12.50 -5.80 -13.74
CA LEU A 411 12.45 -5.20 -15.08
C LEU A 411 12.91 -6.15 -16.20
N VAL A 412 13.42 -7.35 -15.85
CA VAL A 412 13.75 -8.39 -16.84
C VAL A 412 12.50 -8.72 -17.67
N GLY A 413 12.65 -8.67 -18.99
CA GLY A 413 11.57 -8.87 -19.96
C GLY A 413 10.67 -7.65 -20.21
N ALA A 414 10.75 -6.60 -19.40
CA ALA A 414 10.05 -5.32 -19.64
C ALA A 414 10.96 -4.29 -20.32
N LEU A 415 12.25 -4.26 -19.97
CA LEU A 415 13.26 -3.41 -20.62
C LEU A 415 14.25 -4.29 -21.40
N PRO A 416 14.15 -4.37 -22.74
CA PRO A 416 15.10 -5.12 -23.55
C PRO A 416 16.53 -4.57 -23.43
N GLY A 417 17.52 -5.47 -23.36
CA GLY A 417 18.94 -5.11 -23.27
C GLY A 417 19.36 -4.51 -21.93
N LEU A 418 18.61 -4.76 -20.86
CA LEU A 418 18.94 -4.28 -19.52
C LEU A 418 20.27 -4.88 -19.02
N LEU A 419 21.17 -4.05 -18.51
CA LEU A 419 22.42 -4.49 -17.89
C LEU A 419 22.19 -4.93 -16.43
N PRO A 420 22.96 -5.93 -15.93
CA PRO A 420 22.93 -6.27 -14.51
C PRO A 420 23.25 -5.07 -13.61
N ALA A 421 22.75 -5.07 -12.37
CA ALA A 421 22.90 -3.93 -11.45
C ALA A 421 24.37 -3.52 -11.23
N ALA A 422 25.26 -4.51 -11.10
CA ALA A 422 26.71 -4.29 -10.93
C ALA A 422 27.39 -3.59 -12.13
N TRP A 423 26.75 -3.60 -13.31
CA TRP A 423 27.21 -2.99 -14.56
C TRP A 423 26.56 -1.64 -14.86
N SER A 424 25.59 -1.22 -14.04
CA SER A 424 24.85 0.04 -14.20
C SER A 424 25.29 1.13 -13.20
N ARG A 425 26.41 0.92 -12.49
CA ARG A 425 26.86 1.80 -11.41
C ARG A 425 27.09 3.22 -11.90
N ARG A 426 26.72 4.19 -11.07
CA ARG A 426 26.89 5.62 -11.38
C ARG A 426 28.36 6.01 -11.58
N SER A 427 29.31 5.34 -10.93
CA SER A 427 30.76 5.54 -11.13
C SER A 427 31.21 5.25 -12.55
N ASP A 428 30.49 4.38 -13.25
CA ASP A 428 30.88 3.87 -14.57
C ASP A 428 30.12 4.59 -15.71
N ALA A 429 29.24 5.54 -15.38
CA ALA A 429 28.38 6.25 -16.32
C ALA A 429 29.14 6.93 -17.46
N ALA A 430 30.32 7.51 -17.19
CA ALA A 430 31.14 8.14 -18.22
C ALA A 430 31.67 7.12 -19.24
N VAL A 431 32.05 5.92 -18.79
CA VAL A 431 32.54 4.83 -19.65
C VAL A 431 31.39 4.24 -20.46
N LEU A 432 30.25 3.98 -19.82
CA LEU A 432 29.05 3.48 -20.49
C LEU A 432 28.55 4.47 -21.56
N SER A 433 28.56 5.77 -21.25
CA SER A 433 28.25 6.82 -22.21
C SER A 433 29.24 6.86 -23.38
N ALA A 434 30.54 6.72 -23.10
CA ALA A 434 31.56 6.61 -24.15
C ALA A 434 31.35 5.35 -25.02
N LEU A 435 30.77 4.27 -24.51
CA LEU A 435 30.40 3.09 -25.28
C LEU A 435 29.06 3.25 -26.04
N GLY A 436 28.29 4.31 -25.77
CA GLY A 436 26.97 4.51 -26.39
C GLY A 436 25.85 3.70 -25.73
N VAL A 437 26.05 3.23 -24.50
CA VAL A 437 25.01 2.57 -23.70
C VAL A 437 23.95 3.59 -23.31
N ARG A 438 22.68 3.26 -23.55
CA ARG A 438 21.54 4.12 -23.15
C ARG A 438 21.35 4.05 -21.64
N ARG A 439 21.02 5.17 -20.99
CA ARG A 439 20.53 5.14 -19.61
C ARG A 439 19.01 5.23 -19.57
N ALA A 440 18.41 4.52 -18.64
CA ALA A 440 16.97 4.54 -18.39
C ALA A 440 16.68 5.05 -16.97
N GLY A 441 15.87 6.11 -16.88
CA GLY A 441 15.33 6.61 -15.62
C GLY A 441 14.00 5.93 -15.25
N LEU A 442 13.36 6.35 -14.16
CA LEU A 442 12.07 5.77 -13.77
C LEU A 442 10.95 6.12 -14.77
N ALA A 443 11.04 7.28 -15.43
CA ALA A 443 10.10 7.63 -16.51
C ALA A 443 10.17 6.65 -17.69
N ASP A 444 11.37 6.19 -18.07
CA ASP A 444 11.54 5.17 -19.11
C ASP A 444 11.00 3.81 -18.64
N VAL A 445 11.12 3.49 -17.34
CA VAL A 445 10.53 2.29 -16.74
C VAL A 445 9.02 2.34 -16.82
N VAL A 446 8.39 3.45 -16.41
CA VAL A 446 6.94 3.64 -16.48
C VAL A 446 6.43 3.48 -17.90
N GLU A 447 7.14 4.03 -18.89
CA GLU A 447 6.77 3.89 -20.29
C GLU A 447 6.96 2.46 -20.80
N ALA A 448 8.04 1.77 -20.40
CA ALA A 448 8.30 0.39 -20.81
C ALA A 448 7.27 -0.61 -20.27
N VAL A 449 6.69 -0.35 -19.10
CA VAL A 449 5.65 -1.21 -18.51
C VAL A 449 4.24 -0.82 -18.96
N ARG A 450 4.09 0.29 -19.70
CA ARG A 450 2.79 0.71 -20.24
C ARG A 450 2.27 -0.32 -21.26
N GLY A 451 1.04 -0.78 -21.06
CA GLY A 451 0.39 -1.75 -21.96
C GLY A 451 0.90 -3.19 -21.84
N VAL A 452 1.81 -3.46 -20.90
CA VAL A 452 2.30 -4.81 -20.60
C VAL A 452 1.20 -5.65 -19.95
N GLN A 453 0.97 -6.85 -20.49
CA GLN A 453 0.01 -7.82 -19.94
C GLN A 453 0.78 -8.94 -19.24
N ARG A 454 0.78 -8.91 -17.90
CA ARG A 454 1.53 -9.85 -17.04
C ARG A 454 0.68 -10.26 -15.84
N PRO A 455 0.95 -11.44 -15.24
CA PRO A 455 0.27 -11.87 -14.02
C PRO A 455 0.45 -10.87 -12.87
N GLY A 456 -0.53 -10.81 -11.96
CA GLY A 456 -0.48 -9.88 -10.82
C GLY A 456 0.78 -10.01 -9.97
N GLU A 457 1.30 -11.23 -9.77
CA GLU A 457 2.53 -11.47 -9.01
C GLU A 457 3.76 -10.71 -9.58
N TRP A 458 3.83 -10.57 -10.91
CA TRP A 458 4.89 -9.81 -11.57
C TRP A 458 4.78 -8.31 -11.27
N TRP A 459 3.55 -7.77 -11.28
CA TRP A 459 3.29 -6.37 -10.92
C TRP A 459 3.60 -6.10 -9.44
N ALA A 460 3.25 -7.02 -8.55
CA ALA A 460 3.57 -6.90 -7.12
C ALA A 460 5.10 -6.87 -6.89
N ALA A 461 5.86 -7.69 -7.61
CA ALA A 461 7.33 -7.68 -7.57
C ALA A 461 7.91 -6.35 -8.10
N LEU A 462 7.37 -5.82 -9.20
CA LEU A 462 7.75 -4.52 -9.74
C LEU A 462 7.49 -3.38 -8.74
N TYR A 463 6.28 -3.28 -8.20
CA TYR A 463 5.95 -2.23 -7.23
C TYR A 463 6.83 -2.32 -5.98
N THR A 464 7.07 -3.54 -5.48
CA THR A 464 7.96 -3.76 -4.33
C THR A 464 9.39 -3.32 -4.64
N ALA A 465 9.91 -3.62 -5.82
CA ALA A 465 11.27 -3.21 -6.22
C ALA A 465 11.39 -1.68 -6.38
N LEU A 466 10.30 -0.99 -6.70
CA LEU A 466 10.21 0.47 -6.80
C LEU A 466 10.05 1.16 -5.43
N ASP A 467 10.14 0.42 -4.32
CA ASP A 467 10.15 1.05 -3.00
C ASP A 467 11.33 2.03 -2.85
N GLY A 468 11.09 3.14 -2.16
CA GLY A 468 12.03 4.24 -1.99
C GLY A 468 12.31 5.11 -3.23
N ALA A 469 11.77 4.78 -4.41
CA ALA A 469 11.91 5.59 -5.62
C ALA A 469 11.12 6.92 -5.55
N ASP A 470 11.49 7.92 -6.37
CA ASP A 470 10.83 9.23 -6.41
C ASP A 470 9.36 9.09 -6.82
N ARG A 471 8.46 9.72 -6.05
CA ARG A 471 7.02 9.66 -6.26
C ARG A 471 6.60 10.35 -7.56
N ASP A 472 7.22 11.48 -7.90
CA ASP A 472 6.79 12.29 -9.04
C ASP A 472 7.13 11.60 -10.36
N GLU A 473 8.25 10.87 -10.41
CA GLU A 473 8.62 10.06 -11.59
C GLU A 473 7.73 8.82 -11.77
N LEU A 474 7.06 8.36 -10.70
CA LEU A 474 6.17 7.19 -10.71
C LEU A 474 4.68 7.55 -10.78
N ALA A 475 4.32 8.82 -10.94
CA ALA A 475 2.92 9.28 -10.92
C ALA A 475 2.04 8.62 -12.00
N ALA A 476 2.62 8.23 -13.14
CA ALA A 476 1.93 7.59 -14.26
C ALA A 476 2.13 6.06 -14.30
N LEU A 477 2.50 5.44 -13.19
CA LEU A 477 2.70 4.00 -13.10
C LEU A 477 1.37 3.25 -13.27
N PRO A 478 1.23 2.36 -14.27
CA PRO A 478 -0.02 1.65 -14.51
C PRO A 478 -0.32 0.66 -13.38
N VAL A 479 -1.62 0.47 -13.08
CA VAL A 479 -2.09 -0.49 -12.06
C VAL A 479 -3.18 -1.39 -12.65
N PRO A 480 -2.99 -2.73 -12.68
CA PRO A 480 -4.03 -3.66 -13.11
C PRO A 480 -5.18 -3.66 -12.11
N LEU A 481 -6.41 -3.65 -12.62
CA LEU A 481 -7.64 -3.61 -11.83
C LEU A 481 -8.32 -4.99 -11.78
N ALA A 482 -9.15 -5.21 -10.77
CA ALA A 482 -9.86 -6.48 -10.57
C ALA A 482 -10.84 -6.81 -11.71
N ASP A 483 -11.32 -5.79 -12.43
CA ASP A 483 -12.22 -5.92 -13.59
C ASP A 483 -11.49 -6.16 -14.93
N GLY A 484 -10.17 -6.36 -14.89
CA GLY A 484 -9.32 -6.59 -16.08
C GLY A 484 -8.89 -5.32 -16.81
N ARG A 485 -9.37 -4.13 -16.41
CA ARG A 485 -8.85 -2.85 -16.93
C ARG A 485 -7.48 -2.53 -16.31
N THR A 486 -6.84 -1.49 -16.81
CA THR A 486 -5.59 -0.96 -16.25
C THR A 486 -5.74 0.53 -15.99
N ALA A 487 -5.63 0.95 -14.73
CA ALA A 487 -5.54 2.36 -14.38
C ALA A 487 -4.21 2.93 -14.88
N GLN A 488 -4.24 4.17 -15.38
CA GLN A 488 -3.06 4.84 -15.93
C GLN A 488 -2.16 5.49 -14.85
N SER A 489 -2.62 5.48 -13.60
CA SER A 489 -1.88 5.96 -12.43
C SER A 489 -2.36 5.23 -11.17
N PRO A 490 -1.55 5.17 -10.10
CA PRO A 490 -1.99 4.64 -8.80
C PRO A 490 -3.02 5.57 -8.12
N ALA A 491 -3.00 6.86 -8.45
CA ALA A 491 -3.91 7.84 -7.88
C ALA A 491 -5.38 7.51 -8.20
N GLY A 492 -6.19 7.38 -7.16
CA GLY A 492 -7.61 7.02 -7.27
C GLY A 492 -7.88 5.53 -7.44
N VAL A 493 -6.85 4.67 -7.37
CA VAL A 493 -7.03 3.22 -7.23
C VAL A 493 -7.38 2.89 -5.79
N LEU A 494 -8.37 2.01 -5.61
CA LEU A 494 -8.80 1.47 -4.32
C LEU A 494 -8.06 0.16 -4.05
N LEU A 495 -7.39 0.10 -2.90
CA LEU A 495 -6.68 -1.08 -2.44
C LEU A 495 -7.60 -1.86 -1.49
N ALA A 496 -8.27 -2.85 -2.05
CA ALA A 496 -9.14 -3.75 -1.30
C ALA A 496 -8.32 -4.50 -0.24
N ASP A 497 -8.86 -4.57 0.98
CA ASP A 497 -8.40 -5.55 1.97
C ASP A 497 -8.96 -6.96 1.64
N ALA A 498 -8.55 -7.96 2.41
CA ALA A 498 -8.99 -9.35 2.18
C ALA A 498 -10.49 -9.59 2.46
N THR A 499 -11.18 -8.64 3.10
CA THR A 499 -12.61 -8.75 3.45
C THR A 499 -13.51 -8.19 2.35
N LEU A 500 -12.99 -7.36 1.45
CA LEU A 500 -13.73 -6.80 0.34
C LEU A 500 -13.76 -7.78 -0.85
N PRO A 501 -14.95 -8.18 -1.35
CA PRO A 501 -15.08 -9.10 -2.49
C PRO A 501 -14.81 -8.37 -3.82
N ALA A 502 -13.57 -7.92 -4.04
CA ALA A 502 -13.17 -7.05 -5.15
C ALA A 502 -13.62 -7.54 -6.54
N GLU A 503 -13.62 -8.84 -6.77
CA GLU A 503 -14.04 -9.47 -8.04
C GLU A 503 -15.54 -9.28 -8.34
N ARG A 504 -16.37 -9.12 -7.31
CA ARG A 504 -17.83 -8.93 -7.43
C ARG A 504 -18.23 -7.47 -7.58
N LEU A 505 -17.32 -6.53 -7.38
CA LEU A 505 -17.61 -5.09 -7.35
C LEU A 505 -17.37 -4.40 -8.70
N ALA A 506 -16.99 -5.14 -9.74
CA ALA A 506 -16.80 -4.60 -11.10
C ALA A 506 -18.01 -3.80 -11.63
N PRO A 507 -19.28 -4.20 -11.39
CA PRO A 507 -20.46 -3.43 -11.83
C PRO A 507 -20.55 -2.01 -11.26
N LEU A 508 -19.90 -1.73 -10.12
CA LEU A 508 -19.86 -0.39 -9.51
C LEU A 508 -18.92 0.58 -10.25
N GLY A 509 -18.16 0.10 -11.25
CA GLY A 509 -17.25 0.92 -12.05
C GLY A 509 -15.99 1.42 -11.31
N LEU A 510 -15.83 1.03 -10.04
CA LEU A 510 -14.74 1.45 -9.15
C LEU A 510 -13.37 0.94 -9.63
N ARG A 511 -12.32 1.74 -9.38
CA ARG A 511 -10.94 1.39 -9.76
C ARG A 511 -10.28 0.54 -8.67
N ILE A 512 -10.76 -0.68 -8.46
CA ILE A 512 -10.21 -1.59 -7.44
C ILE A 512 -9.00 -2.33 -8.00
N GLY A 513 -7.85 -2.23 -7.32
CA GLY A 513 -6.62 -2.90 -7.73
C GLY A 513 -6.75 -4.43 -7.71
N GLN A 514 -6.15 -5.11 -8.69
CA GLN A 514 -6.15 -6.57 -8.75
C GLN A 514 -5.45 -7.15 -7.51
N PRO A 515 -6.08 -8.04 -6.72
CA PRO A 515 -5.54 -8.50 -5.43
C PRO A 515 -4.11 -9.07 -5.50
N ALA A 516 -3.82 -9.87 -6.53
CA ALA A 516 -2.50 -10.46 -6.73
C ALA A 516 -1.40 -9.43 -7.09
N ALA A 517 -1.77 -8.26 -7.61
CA ALA A 517 -0.85 -7.19 -7.99
C ALA A 517 -0.60 -6.17 -6.86
N VAL A 518 -1.60 -5.97 -5.99
CA VAL A 518 -1.56 -4.92 -4.96
C VAL A 518 -1.35 -5.45 -3.54
N GLY A 519 -1.10 -6.75 -3.39
CA GLY A 519 -0.86 -7.40 -2.09
C GLY A 519 0.54 -7.19 -1.51
N GLY A 520 0.71 -7.53 -0.23
CA GLY A 520 2.02 -7.57 0.43
C GLY A 520 2.72 -6.20 0.49
N ALA A 521 4.01 -6.16 0.11
CA ALA A 521 4.82 -4.95 0.14
C ALA A 521 4.41 -3.91 -0.93
N ALA A 522 3.82 -4.36 -2.05
CA ALA A 522 3.33 -3.50 -3.12
C ALA A 522 2.24 -2.52 -2.63
N HIS A 523 1.41 -2.96 -1.68
CA HIS A 523 0.35 -2.15 -1.08
C HIS A 523 0.88 -0.80 -0.57
N ARG A 524 1.92 -0.84 0.28
CA ARG A 524 2.51 0.37 0.89
C ARG A 524 3.11 1.31 -0.16
N VAL A 525 3.69 0.75 -1.22
CA VAL A 525 4.25 1.54 -2.32
C VAL A 525 3.13 2.26 -3.07
N LEU A 526 2.06 1.56 -3.41
CA LEU A 526 0.92 2.15 -4.14
C LEU A 526 0.17 3.20 -3.29
N GLU A 527 0.00 2.98 -1.98
CA GLU A 527 -0.54 4.00 -1.07
C GLU A 527 0.29 5.29 -1.09
N ARG A 528 1.62 5.17 -0.99
CA ARG A 528 2.54 6.31 -1.09
C ARG A 528 2.42 7.05 -2.43
N LEU A 529 2.10 6.33 -3.51
CA LEU A 529 1.87 6.89 -4.85
C LEU A 529 0.46 7.49 -5.04
N GLY A 530 -0.46 7.34 -4.08
CA GLY A 530 -1.77 7.98 -4.08
C GLY A 530 -2.96 7.02 -4.24
N ALA A 531 -2.74 5.71 -4.21
CA ALA A 531 -3.83 4.75 -4.02
C ALA A 531 -4.40 4.86 -2.61
N ARG A 532 -5.67 4.50 -2.41
CA ARG A 532 -6.37 4.62 -1.13
C ARG A 532 -6.78 3.25 -0.62
N PRO A 533 -6.61 2.93 0.68
CA PRO A 533 -7.18 1.72 1.25
C PRO A 533 -8.71 1.78 1.16
N ALA A 534 -9.35 0.65 0.88
CA ALA A 534 -10.79 0.53 0.72
C ALA A 534 -11.35 -0.61 1.58
N THR A 535 -12.12 -0.25 2.60
CA THR A 535 -12.96 -1.17 3.37
C THR A 535 -14.37 -1.21 2.79
N ALA A 536 -15.16 -2.26 3.10
CA ALA A 536 -16.54 -2.36 2.62
C ALA A 536 -17.40 -1.15 3.02
N ALA A 537 -17.28 -0.68 4.27
CA ALA A 537 -17.95 0.52 4.74
C ALA A 537 -17.50 1.80 4.01
N ALA A 538 -16.20 1.93 3.70
CA ALA A 538 -15.69 3.09 2.97
C ALA A 538 -16.18 3.13 1.51
N VAL A 539 -16.36 1.97 0.88
CA VAL A 539 -16.93 1.86 -0.47
C VAL A 539 -18.44 2.16 -0.45
N LEU A 540 -19.19 1.68 0.56
CA LEU A 540 -20.61 2.06 0.72
C LEU A 540 -20.80 3.55 0.96
N ALA A 541 -19.84 4.21 1.61
CA ALA A 541 -19.87 5.65 1.83
C ALA A 541 -19.47 6.47 0.59
N ASP A 542 -19.07 5.82 -0.52
CA ASP A 542 -18.70 6.51 -1.75
C ASP A 542 -19.97 7.06 -2.46
N PRO A 543 -20.02 8.37 -2.79
CA PRO A 543 -21.17 8.97 -3.46
C PRO A 543 -21.55 8.31 -4.79
N ASP A 544 -20.58 7.76 -5.52
CA ASP A 544 -20.85 7.10 -6.81
C ASP A 544 -21.60 5.77 -6.60
N VAL A 545 -21.35 5.08 -5.49
CA VAL A 545 -22.08 3.85 -5.12
C VAL A 545 -23.52 4.19 -4.73
N ARG A 546 -23.71 5.24 -3.94
CA ARG A 546 -25.05 5.73 -3.59
C ARG A 546 -25.85 6.12 -4.82
N ALA A 547 -25.26 6.91 -5.73
CA ALA A 547 -25.90 7.31 -6.97
C ALA A 547 -26.25 6.11 -7.87
N ALA A 548 -25.41 5.07 -7.91
CA ALA A 548 -25.71 3.84 -8.64
C ALA A 548 -26.92 3.09 -8.08
N VAL A 549 -27.09 3.07 -6.75
CA VAL A 549 -28.25 2.45 -6.09
C VAL A 549 -29.52 3.27 -6.32
N GLU A 550 -29.48 4.58 -6.07
CA GLU A 550 -30.64 5.47 -6.23
C GLU A 550 -31.14 5.52 -7.69
N SER A 551 -30.28 5.28 -8.68
CA SER A 551 -30.66 5.22 -10.10
C SER A 551 -30.91 3.80 -10.62
N SER A 552 -30.82 2.78 -9.78
CA SER A 552 -30.87 1.38 -10.23
C SER A 552 -32.23 0.98 -10.81
N LEU A 553 -33.34 1.49 -10.26
CA LEU A 553 -34.69 1.22 -10.77
C LEU A 553 -34.91 1.91 -12.13
N ASP A 554 -34.56 3.19 -12.25
CA ASP A 554 -34.64 3.93 -13.52
C ASP A 554 -33.88 3.23 -14.65
N ARG A 555 -32.70 2.67 -14.33
CA ARG A 555 -31.88 1.90 -15.30
C ARG A 555 -32.54 0.58 -15.70
N ALA A 556 -33.19 -0.10 -14.76
CA ALA A 556 -33.94 -1.32 -15.04
C ALA A 556 -35.14 -1.02 -15.96
N ASP A 557 -35.85 0.08 -15.70
CA ASP A 557 -36.96 0.56 -16.53
C ASP A 557 -36.52 0.96 -17.95
N ASP A 558 -35.30 1.50 -18.09
CA ASP A 558 -34.64 1.77 -19.37
C ASP A 558 -34.15 0.50 -20.10
N GLY A 559 -34.31 -0.68 -19.49
CA GLY A 559 -34.00 -1.99 -20.06
C GLY A 559 -32.55 -2.45 -19.85
N GLU A 560 -31.80 -1.83 -18.94
CA GLU A 560 -30.49 -2.31 -18.52
C GLU A 560 -30.61 -3.53 -17.59
N ASP A 561 -29.67 -4.46 -17.69
CA ASP A 561 -29.55 -5.55 -16.71
C ASP A 561 -28.84 -5.05 -15.45
N VAL A 562 -29.62 -4.82 -14.38
CA VAL A 562 -29.13 -4.32 -13.09
C VAL A 562 -28.88 -5.42 -12.06
N GLU A 563 -29.13 -6.70 -12.40
CA GLU A 563 -28.85 -7.82 -11.49
C GLU A 563 -27.38 -7.85 -11.03
N PRO A 564 -26.37 -7.62 -11.90
CA PRO A 564 -24.98 -7.57 -11.46
C PRO A 564 -24.71 -6.46 -10.45
N LEU A 565 -25.37 -5.31 -10.58
CA LEU A 565 -25.28 -4.21 -9.62
C LEU A 565 -25.89 -4.60 -8.27
N ALA A 566 -27.10 -5.18 -8.28
CA ALA A 566 -27.75 -5.68 -7.07
C ALA A 566 -26.89 -6.69 -6.31
N LEU A 567 -26.32 -7.67 -7.03
CA LEU A 567 -25.42 -8.66 -6.44
C LEU A 567 -24.14 -8.03 -5.87
N ALA A 568 -23.58 -7.02 -6.55
CA ALA A 568 -22.40 -6.30 -6.07
C ALA A 568 -22.69 -5.53 -4.78
N VAL A 569 -23.83 -4.84 -4.71
CA VAL A 569 -24.26 -4.08 -3.52
C VAL A 569 -24.59 -5.02 -2.37
N LEU A 570 -25.32 -6.12 -2.61
CA LEU A 570 -25.61 -7.11 -1.57
C LEU A 570 -24.34 -7.76 -1.01
N ALA A 571 -23.35 -8.09 -1.86
CA ALA A 571 -22.06 -8.60 -1.41
C ALA A 571 -21.28 -7.57 -0.58
N LEU A 572 -21.38 -6.29 -0.97
CA LEU A 572 -20.75 -5.18 -0.25
C LEU A 572 -21.41 -4.94 1.12
N VAL A 573 -22.74 -4.97 1.18
CA VAL A 573 -23.53 -4.84 2.42
C VAL A 573 -23.29 -6.03 3.34
N ALA A 574 -23.23 -7.25 2.81
CA ALA A 574 -22.87 -8.43 3.60
C ALA A 574 -21.47 -8.32 4.22
N ALA A 575 -20.51 -7.70 3.51
CA ALA A 575 -19.16 -7.49 4.00
C ALA A 575 -19.06 -6.32 5.02
N ALA A 576 -19.87 -5.27 4.84
CA ALA A 576 -19.87 -4.10 5.73
C ALA A 576 -20.71 -4.29 7.00
N GLY A 577 -21.79 -5.09 6.91
CA GLY A 577 -22.73 -5.37 8.00
C GLY A 577 -23.44 -4.15 8.60
N PRO A 578 -23.96 -3.19 7.81
CA PRO A 578 -24.75 -2.11 8.38
C PRO A 578 -26.04 -2.66 9.01
N ALA A 579 -26.51 -2.02 10.08
CA ALA A 579 -27.79 -2.39 10.68
C ALA A 579 -28.95 -2.06 9.72
N PRO A 580 -30.06 -2.82 9.72
CA PRO A 580 -31.26 -2.47 8.97
C PRO A 580 -31.70 -1.04 9.27
N GLY A 581 -31.89 -0.23 8.22
CA GLY A 581 -32.27 1.18 8.32
C GLY A 581 -31.12 2.16 8.63
N GLU A 582 -29.89 1.70 8.89
CA GLU A 582 -28.73 2.59 9.12
C GLU A 582 -28.40 3.44 7.88
N LEU A 583 -28.51 2.84 6.70
CA LEU A 583 -28.30 3.47 5.41
C LEU A 583 -29.61 3.41 4.60
N SER A 584 -30.54 4.32 4.91
CA SER A 584 -31.90 4.31 4.34
C SER A 584 -31.95 4.32 2.81
N TRP A 585 -30.99 4.96 2.14
CA TRP A 585 -30.90 5.01 0.66
C TRP A 585 -30.67 3.63 0.01
N LEU A 586 -30.24 2.61 0.76
CA LEU A 586 -30.14 1.24 0.23
C LEU A 586 -31.51 0.64 -0.13
N ALA A 587 -32.59 1.15 0.46
CA ALA A 587 -33.97 0.75 0.16
C ALA A 587 -34.37 0.99 -1.31
N GLU A 588 -33.68 1.91 -2.00
CA GLU A 588 -33.90 2.22 -3.42
C GLU A 588 -33.25 1.21 -4.37
N LEU A 589 -32.49 0.23 -3.85
CA LEU A 589 -31.85 -0.78 -4.70
C LEU A 589 -32.91 -1.61 -5.43
N ALA A 590 -32.89 -1.58 -6.76
CA ALA A 590 -33.74 -2.41 -7.59
C ALA A 590 -33.38 -3.89 -7.40
N LEU A 591 -34.37 -4.67 -6.96
CA LEU A 591 -34.29 -6.12 -6.83
C LEU A 591 -35.41 -6.77 -7.66
N PRO A 592 -35.23 -8.03 -8.11
CA PRO A 592 -36.24 -8.72 -8.90
C PRO A 592 -37.45 -9.08 -8.03
N ASP A 593 -38.66 -8.77 -8.50
CA ASP A 593 -39.91 -9.19 -7.88
C ASP A 593 -40.39 -10.57 -8.39
N ASP A 594 -41.40 -11.15 -7.74
CA ASP A 594 -41.97 -12.46 -8.09
C ASP A 594 -42.87 -12.45 -9.34
N ASP A 595 -43.20 -11.26 -9.87
CA ASP A 595 -43.92 -11.06 -11.12
C ASP A 595 -42.97 -10.96 -12.35
N GLY A 596 -41.65 -10.98 -12.11
CA GLY A 596 -40.61 -10.94 -13.13
C GLY A 596 -40.19 -9.51 -13.56
N GLY A 597 -40.54 -8.50 -12.77
CA GLY A 597 -40.13 -7.11 -12.88
C GLY A 597 -39.04 -6.72 -11.88
N TRP A 598 -38.89 -5.42 -11.67
CA TRP A 598 -37.94 -4.81 -10.72
C TRP A 598 -38.69 -3.86 -9.79
N ALA A 599 -38.36 -3.89 -8.51
CA ALA A 599 -38.91 -2.99 -7.51
C ALA A 599 -37.85 -2.58 -6.48
N PRO A 600 -38.02 -1.41 -5.81
CA PRO A 600 -37.14 -1.01 -4.71
C PRO A 600 -37.11 -2.07 -3.61
N ALA A 601 -35.92 -2.36 -3.08
CA ALA A 601 -35.74 -3.29 -1.98
C ALA A 601 -36.65 -2.98 -0.78
N GLY A 602 -36.85 -1.70 -0.47
CA GLY A 602 -37.72 -1.22 0.62
C GLY A 602 -39.22 -1.48 0.44
N GLU A 603 -39.65 -1.86 -0.76
CA GLU A 603 -41.06 -2.16 -1.09
C GLU A 603 -41.34 -3.66 -1.23
N LEU A 604 -40.29 -4.48 -1.11
CA LEU A 604 -40.37 -5.93 -1.31
C LEU A 604 -40.42 -6.67 0.02
N VAL A 605 -41.42 -7.53 0.16
CA VAL A 605 -41.54 -8.46 1.28
C VAL A 605 -40.71 -9.70 1.01
N ARG A 606 -39.92 -10.14 2.00
CA ARG A 606 -39.15 -11.38 1.87
C ARG A 606 -40.09 -12.58 1.87
N PRO A 607 -39.99 -13.51 0.90
CA PRO A 607 -40.76 -14.75 0.88
C PRO A 607 -40.61 -15.56 2.18
N GLY A 608 -41.75 -15.95 2.75
CA GLY A 608 -41.80 -16.72 4.01
C GLY A 608 -41.34 -15.94 5.24
N SER A 609 -41.37 -14.60 5.20
CA SER A 609 -41.21 -13.77 6.40
C SER A 609 -42.48 -13.80 7.27
N PRO A 610 -42.36 -13.53 8.58
CA PRO A 610 -43.53 -13.32 9.43
C PRO A 610 -44.46 -12.21 8.92
N LEU A 611 -43.91 -11.16 8.30
CA LEU A 611 -44.72 -10.10 7.69
C LEU A 611 -45.58 -10.62 6.53
N ALA A 612 -45.01 -11.44 5.64
CA ALA A 612 -45.74 -12.02 4.51
C ALA A 612 -46.97 -12.83 4.96
N ASP A 613 -46.89 -13.48 6.13
CA ASP A 613 -47.99 -14.29 6.67
C ASP A 613 -49.18 -13.44 7.17
N VAL A 614 -48.97 -12.17 7.53
CA VAL A 614 -50.00 -11.30 8.14
C VAL A 614 -50.62 -10.29 7.18
N LEU A 615 -49.95 -10.00 6.06
CA LEU A 615 -50.44 -9.08 5.05
C LEU A 615 -51.47 -9.72 4.12
N THR A 616 -52.30 -8.87 3.52
CA THR A 616 -53.19 -9.26 2.42
C THR A 616 -52.34 -9.72 1.23
N PRO A 617 -52.59 -10.90 0.64
CA PRO A 617 -51.80 -11.38 -0.50
C PRO A 617 -51.82 -10.38 -1.67
N GLY A 618 -50.63 -10.04 -2.18
CA GLY A 618 -50.45 -9.06 -3.25
C GLY A 618 -50.62 -7.60 -2.84
N ALA A 619 -50.69 -7.30 -1.54
CA ALA A 619 -50.75 -5.92 -1.05
C ALA A 619 -49.41 -5.17 -1.16
N LEU A 620 -48.30 -5.90 -1.02
CA LEU A 620 -46.94 -5.43 -1.28
C LEU A 620 -46.27 -6.41 -2.26
N GLY A 621 -45.28 -5.91 -3.00
CA GLY A 621 -44.46 -6.75 -3.86
C GLY A 621 -43.69 -7.79 -3.05
N VAL A 622 -43.40 -8.94 -3.65
CA VAL A 622 -42.64 -10.01 -3.00
C VAL A 622 -41.33 -10.18 -3.74
N LEU A 623 -40.21 -10.23 -3.00
CA LEU A 623 -38.90 -10.47 -3.61
C LEU A 623 -38.91 -11.84 -4.30
N ASP A 624 -38.33 -11.94 -5.51
CA ASP A 624 -38.28 -13.21 -6.24
C ASP A 624 -37.74 -14.36 -5.34
N PRO A 625 -38.51 -15.46 -5.17
CA PRO A 625 -38.12 -16.53 -4.27
C PRO A 625 -36.84 -17.27 -4.66
N GLU A 626 -36.42 -17.24 -5.93
CA GLU A 626 -35.17 -17.87 -6.37
C GLU A 626 -33.96 -17.00 -6.06
N PHE A 627 -34.04 -15.72 -6.37
CA PHE A 627 -33.06 -14.71 -6.01
C PHE A 627 -32.87 -14.66 -4.49
N ALA A 628 -33.96 -14.56 -3.72
CA ALA A 628 -33.92 -14.48 -2.26
C ALA A 628 -33.18 -15.67 -1.61
N ARG A 629 -33.32 -16.88 -2.16
CA ARG A 629 -32.64 -18.09 -1.65
C ARG A 629 -31.12 -18.07 -1.84
N ALA A 630 -30.62 -17.30 -2.81
CA ALA A 630 -29.20 -17.20 -3.12
C ALA A 630 -28.48 -16.10 -2.32
N GLN A 631 -29.21 -15.24 -1.61
CA GLN A 631 -28.65 -14.09 -0.89
C GLN A 631 -28.57 -14.33 0.63
N ASP A 632 -27.72 -13.54 1.27
CA ASP A 632 -27.65 -13.46 2.73
C ASP A 632 -28.87 -12.69 3.28
N VAL A 633 -29.54 -13.27 4.29
CA VAL A 633 -30.78 -12.71 4.85
C VAL A 633 -30.53 -11.39 5.57
N ASP A 634 -29.39 -11.23 6.24
CA ASP A 634 -29.08 -10.00 6.96
C ASP A 634 -28.71 -8.89 5.97
N ALA A 635 -28.05 -9.22 4.85
CA ALA A 635 -27.82 -8.28 3.76
C ALA A 635 -29.13 -7.81 3.10
N LEU A 636 -30.09 -8.71 2.86
CA LEU A 636 -31.42 -8.36 2.34
C LEU A 636 -32.15 -7.39 3.29
N ARG A 637 -32.15 -7.67 4.60
CA ARG A 637 -32.72 -6.77 5.62
C ARG A 637 -32.03 -5.42 5.66
N ALA A 638 -30.70 -5.42 5.52
CA ALA A 638 -29.89 -4.21 5.56
C ALA A 638 -30.14 -3.29 4.35
N VAL A 639 -30.42 -3.86 3.17
CA VAL A 639 -30.88 -3.07 2.01
C VAL A 639 -32.37 -2.73 2.05
N GLY A 640 -33.11 -3.11 3.09
CA GLY A 640 -34.49 -2.69 3.30
C GLY A 640 -35.57 -3.71 2.94
N VAL A 641 -35.22 -4.92 2.48
CA VAL A 641 -36.22 -5.97 2.21
C VAL A 641 -36.99 -6.32 3.49
N LEU A 642 -38.32 -6.31 3.39
CA LEU A 642 -39.23 -6.34 4.53
C LEU A 642 -39.39 -7.75 5.09
N ASP A 643 -38.88 -7.93 6.31
CA ASP A 643 -39.08 -9.14 7.13
C ASP A 643 -40.09 -8.92 8.27
N THR A 644 -40.29 -7.66 8.64
CA THR A 644 -41.25 -7.14 9.63
C THR A 644 -41.69 -5.74 9.17
N PHE A 645 -42.62 -5.11 9.89
CA PHE A 645 -43.11 -3.78 9.55
C PHE A 645 -41.98 -2.74 9.46
N ALA A 646 -41.99 -1.96 8.37
CA ALA A 646 -41.05 -0.86 8.16
C ALA A 646 -41.39 0.34 9.06
N LEU A 647 -40.35 1.08 9.44
CA LEU A 647 -40.47 2.29 10.23
C LEU A 647 -40.11 3.51 9.38
N LEU A 648 -40.93 4.55 9.43
CA LEU A 648 -40.62 5.88 8.91
C LEU A 648 -40.29 6.81 10.06
N THR A 649 -39.31 7.69 9.85
CA THR A 649 -38.89 8.67 10.85
C THR A 649 -38.91 10.05 10.21
N ALA A 650 -39.52 11.03 10.88
CA ALA A 650 -39.64 12.39 10.38
C ALA A 650 -39.55 13.41 11.52
N GLU A 651 -39.21 14.67 11.18
CA GLU A 651 -39.23 15.78 12.14
C GLU A 651 -40.60 16.49 12.18
N ASP A 652 -41.40 16.32 11.12
CA ASP A 652 -42.74 16.86 10.99
C ASP A 652 -43.73 15.73 10.63
N PRO A 653 -44.92 15.65 11.26
CA PRO A 653 -45.91 14.65 10.89
C PRO A 653 -46.36 14.73 9.42
N ASP A 654 -46.31 15.89 8.78
CA ASP A 654 -46.70 16.06 7.37
C ASP A 654 -45.75 15.32 6.40
N GLU A 655 -44.55 14.96 6.87
CA GLU A 655 -43.57 14.19 6.11
C GLU A 655 -43.76 12.66 6.24
N LEU A 656 -44.65 12.21 7.13
CA LEU A 656 -44.93 10.79 7.33
C LEU A 656 -45.95 10.28 6.31
N ASP A 657 -45.47 9.53 5.32
CA ASP A 657 -46.31 8.81 4.36
C ASP A 657 -46.85 7.51 4.97
N VAL A 658 -47.84 7.63 5.85
CA VAL A 658 -48.52 6.51 6.53
C VAL A 658 -50.03 6.73 6.59
N ASP A 659 -50.78 5.63 6.71
CA ASP A 659 -52.24 5.65 6.77
C ASP A 659 -52.78 6.52 7.93
N ARG A 660 -53.81 7.32 7.67
CA ARG A 660 -54.54 8.12 8.69
C ARG A 660 -53.65 9.03 9.56
N VAL A 661 -52.51 9.52 9.04
CA VAL A 661 -51.64 10.45 9.77
C VAL A 661 -52.34 11.76 10.17
N GLU A 662 -53.19 12.32 9.29
CA GLU A 662 -53.94 13.54 9.56
C GLU A 662 -54.89 13.38 10.76
N GLU A 663 -55.62 12.26 10.82
CA GLU A 663 -56.52 11.95 11.95
C GLU A 663 -55.76 11.78 13.28
N TRP A 664 -54.54 11.25 13.24
CA TRP A 664 -53.68 11.14 14.41
C TRP A 664 -53.26 12.52 14.91
N VAL A 665 -52.83 13.40 13.98
CA VAL A 665 -52.43 14.77 14.30
C VAL A 665 -53.60 15.54 14.93
N ASP A 666 -54.80 15.45 14.35
CA ASP A 666 -56.00 16.07 14.92
C ASP A 666 -56.28 15.56 16.35
N ALA A 667 -56.25 14.25 16.56
CA ALA A 667 -56.47 13.64 17.88
C ALA A 667 -55.37 13.99 18.91
N VAL A 668 -54.18 14.38 18.46
CA VAL A 668 -53.11 14.90 19.31
C VAL A 668 -53.35 16.36 19.66
N LEU A 669 -53.72 17.19 18.67
CA LEU A 669 -53.98 18.61 18.86
C LEU A 669 -55.19 18.86 19.77
N ASP A 670 -56.22 18.04 19.68
CA ASP A 670 -57.41 18.10 20.54
C ASP A 670 -57.10 17.87 22.04
N ARG A 671 -55.96 17.26 22.36
CA ARG A 671 -55.51 17.05 23.75
C ARG A 671 -54.69 18.21 24.31
N LEU A 672 -54.29 19.16 23.46
CA LEU A 672 -53.56 20.34 23.91
C LEU A 672 -54.55 21.38 24.47
N PRO A 673 -54.11 22.26 25.40
CA PRO A 673 -54.94 23.36 25.88
C PRO A 673 -55.44 24.23 24.71
N ALA A 674 -56.69 24.69 24.76
CA ALA A 674 -57.32 25.46 23.67
C ALA A 674 -56.55 26.73 23.23
N ASP A 675 -55.77 27.33 24.13
CA ASP A 675 -54.94 28.52 23.87
C ASP A 675 -53.45 28.18 23.60
N ALA A 676 -53.09 26.90 23.44
CA ALA A 676 -51.72 26.49 23.20
C ALA A 676 -51.24 26.92 21.79
N PRO A 677 -49.99 27.40 21.65
CA PRO A 677 -49.40 27.58 20.32
C PRO A 677 -49.22 26.21 19.62
N PRO A 678 -49.03 26.18 18.29
CA PRO A 678 -48.69 24.95 17.58
C PRO A 678 -47.53 24.22 18.28
N PRO A 679 -47.66 22.90 18.50
CA PRO A 679 -46.64 22.15 19.22
C PRO A 679 -45.34 22.07 18.43
N VAL A 680 -44.23 21.94 19.14
CA VAL A 680 -42.96 21.53 18.53
C VAL A 680 -42.88 20.01 18.59
N TRP A 681 -42.87 19.36 17.43
CA TRP A 681 -42.81 17.91 17.33
C TRP A 681 -41.39 17.41 17.68
N PRO A 682 -41.25 16.39 18.54
CA PRO A 682 -40.01 15.63 18.64
C PRO A 682 -39.85 14.73 17.40
N PRO A 683 -38.66 14.13 17.16
CA PRO A 683 -38.51 13.13 16.10
C PRO A 683 -39.58 12.03 16.23
N LEU A 684 -40.36 11.86 15.18
CA LEU A 684 -41.50 10.94 15.13
C LEU A 684 -41.07 9.63 14.49
N THR A 685 -41.62 8.52 14.97
CA THR A 685 -41.46 7.20 14.35
C THR A 685 -42.84 6.60 14.10
N ALA A 686 -43.17 6.34 12.84
CA ALA A 686 -44.42 5.72 12.42
C ALA A 686 -44.18 4.35 11.79
N VAL A 687 -45.17 3.48 11.89
CA VAL A 687 -45.15 2.15 11.28
C VAL A 687 -45.94 2.20 9.99
N ARG A 688 -45.35 1.73 8.89
CA ARG A 688 -46.01 1.69 7.58
C ARG A 688 -47.00 0.54 7.45
N ASP A 689 -47.93 0.68 6.52
CA ASP A 689 -48.71 -0.40 5.92
C ASP A 689 -49.58 -1.21 6.91
N LEU A 690 -50.05 -0.57 7.99
CA LEU A 690 -50.90 -1.18 9.01
C LEU A 690 -52.28 -1.57 8.43
N GLU A 691 -52.77 -0.81 7.46
CA GLU A 691 -54.03 -1.02 6.74
C GLU A 691 -54.00 -2.25 5.83
N LEU A 692 -52.82 -2.76 5.48
CA LEU A 692 -52.65 -3.95 4.64
C LEU A 692 -52.77 -5.27 5.43
N VAL A 693 -52.81 -5.20 6.76
CA VAL A 693 -52.86 -6.37 7.66
C VAL A 693 -54.21 -7.07 7.59
N ARG A 694 -54.19 -8.39 7.32
CA ARG A 694 -55.39 -9.26 7.36
C ARG A 694 -55.49 -10.13 8.62
N ASP A 695 -54.37 -10.43 9.28
CA ASP A 695 -54.31 -11.31 10.45
C ASP A 695 -53.68 -10.58 11.65
N TRP A 696 -54.53 -9.85 12.39
CA TRP A 696 -54.11 -9.06 13.54
C TRP A 696 -53.59 -9.90 14.71
N ASP A 697 -54.08 -11.13 14.89
CA ASP A 697 -53.64 -12.00 15.98
C ASP A 697 -52.15 -12.35 15.85
N ARG A 698 -51.66 -12.47 14.60
CA ARG A 698 -50.24 -12.68 14.30
C ARG A 698 -49.44 -11.38 14.15
N ALA A 699 -50.07 -10.29 13.72
CA ALA A 699 -49.40 -9.00 13.54
C ALA A 699 -49.07 -8.31 14.86
N LEU A 700 -49.94 -8.40 15.87
CA LEU A 700 -49.77 -7.71 17.15
C LEU A 700 -48.46 -8.09 17.87
N PRO A 701 -48.04 -9.37 17.97
CA PRO A 701 -46.73 -9.73 18.50
C PRO A 701 -45.55 -9.15 17.71
N LEU A 702 -45.65 -9.06 16.37
CA LEU A 702 -44.60 -8.45 15.54
C LEU A 702 -44.46 -6.95 15.84
N LEU A 703 -45.59 -6.26 15.99
CA LEU A 703 -45.65 -4.84 16.36
C LEU A 703 -45.15 -4.60 17.79
N ALA A 704 -45.46 -5.49 18.74
CA ALA A 704 -44.96 -5.43 20.11
C ALA A 704 -43.44 -5.61 20.20
N ALA A 705 -42.86 -6.38 19.28
CA ALA A 705 -41.41 -6.60 19.18
C ALA A 705 -40.65 -5.43 18.52
N LEU A 706 -41.34 -4.42 17.98
CA LEU A 706 -40.68 -3.25 17.37
C LEU A 706 -39.86 -2.44 18.39
N PRO A 707 -38.88 -1.64 17.92
CA PRO A 707 -38.12 -0.73 18.77
C PRO A 707 -39.02 0.18 19.61
N ALA A 708 -38.57 0.54 20.81
CA ALA A 708 -39.34 1.37 21.75
C ALA A 708 -39.74 2.74 21.15
N ALA A 709 -38.94 3.28 20.22
CA ALA A 709 -39.25 4.52 19.51
C ALA A 709 -40.57 4.46 18.73
N ALA A 710 -40.89 3.31 18.12
CA ALA A 710 -42.15 3.13 17.37
C ALA A 710 -43.37 2.89 18.29
N ARG A 711 -43.15 2.45 19.53
CA ARG A 711 -44.21 2.11 20.50
C ARG A 711 -44.44 3.19 21.57
N GLY A 712 -43.59 4.21 21.58
CA GLY A 712 -43.57 5.27 22.57
C GLY A 712 -44.73 6.25 22.42
N ASP A 713 -45.06 6.90 23.53
CA ASP A 713 -45.93 8.07 23.55
C ASP A 713 -45.09 9.32 23.19
N VAL A 714 -45.73 10.37 22.67
CA VAL A 714 -45.10 11.62 22.25
C VAL A 714 -45.28 12.67 23.35
N ASP A 715 -44.20 13.34 23.76
CA ASP A 715 -44.23 14.43 24.75
C ASP A 715 -44.18 15.79 24.04
N LEU A 716 -45.28 16.54 24.12
CA LEU A 716 -45.43 17.88 23.55
C LEU A 716 -45.33 18.93 24.65
N GLY A 717 -44.12 19.10 25.21
CA GLY A 717 -43.83 20.16 26.18
C GLY A 717 -44.50 19.97 27.53
N GLY A 718 -44.63 18.73 27.99
CA GLY A 718 -45.27 18.34 29.25
C GLY A 718 -46.65 17.70 29.09
N THR A 719 -47.19 17.67 27.86
CA THR A 719 -48.42 16.92 27.54
C THR A 719 -48.04 15.64 26.80
N VAL A 720 -48.19 14.49 27.46
CA VAL A 720 -47.90 13.18 26.87
C VAL A 720 -49.14 12.66 26.14
N VAL A 721 -49.01 12.42 24.84
CA VAL A 721 -50.07 11.92 23.96
C VAL A 721 -49.67 10.58 23.34
N PRO A 722 -50.61 9.71 22.95
CA PRO A 722 -50.28 8.45 22.27
C PRO A 722 -49.49 8.69 20.97
N GLY A 723 -48.40 7.95 20.78
CA GLY A 723 -47.70 7.93 19.49
C GLY A 723 -48.53 7.25 18.40
N TYR A 724 -48.15 7.46 17.13
CA TYR A 724 -48.91 7.05 15.95
C TYR A 724 -49.37 5.58 16.01
N LEU A 725 -48.45 4.63 16.24
CA LEU A 725 -48.77 3.20 16.29
C LEU A 725 -49.81 2.90 17.39
N ARG A 726 -49.63 3.46 18.59
CA ARG A 726 -50.54 3.22 19.72
C ARG A 726 -51.92 3.79 19.41
N TRP A 727 -51.98 5.01 18.88
CA TRP A 727 -53.23 5.65 18.48
C TRP A 727 -53.94 4.84 17.38
N TRP A 728 -53.21 4.42 16.34
CA TRP A 728 -53.78 3.68 15.21
C TRP A 728 -54.36 2.35 15.68
N LEU A 729 -53.62 1.59 16.50
CA LEU A 729 -54.08 0.31 17.04
C LEU A 729 -55.28 0.48 17.96
N ARG A 730 -55.29 1.51 18.80
CA ARG A 730 -56.37 1.73 19.77
C ARG A 730 -57.68 2.15 19.10
N THR A 731 -57.59 2.93 18.02
CA THR A 731 -58.75 3.44 17.26
C THR A 731 -59.22 2.51 16.14
N SER A 732 -58.49 1.42 15.87
CA SER A 732 -58.80 0.46 14.81
C SER A 732 -59.33 -0.87 15.35
N PRO A 733 -60.16 -1.62 14.60
CA PRO A 733 -60.79 -2.85 15.05
C PRO A 733 -59.85 -4.08 15.06
N VAL A 734 -58.70 -3.97 15.74
CA VAL A 734 -57.59 -4.94 15.71
C VAL A 734 -57.78 -6.15 16.63
N LEU A 735 -58.77 -6.13 17.54
CA LEU A 735 -59.06 -7.24 18.46
C LEU A 735 -60.38 -7.93 18.08
N HIS A 736 -60.32 -8.91 17.18
CA HIS A 736 -61.49 -9.63 16.64
C HIS A 736 -62.61 -8.69 16.16
N GLY A 737 -62.24 -7.63 15.44
CA GLY A 737 -63.18 -6.64 14.92
C GLY A 737 -63.61 -5.57 15.94
N ARG A 738 -62.99 -5.50 17.12
CA ARG A 738 -63.26 -4.48 18.15
C ARG A 738 -62.06 -3.57 18.36
N ARG A 739 -62.35 -2.30 18.66
CA ARG A 739 -61.35 -1.30 19.03
C ARG A 739 -60.87 -1.53 20.48
N PRO A 740 -59.56 -1.49 20.77
CA PRO A 740 -59.04 -1.59 22.13
C PRO A 740 -59.54 -0.52 23.11
N ASP A 741 -59.79 0.72 22.67
CA ASP A 741 -60.39 1.78 23.52
C ASP A 741 -61.83 1.49 23.93
N ARG A 742 -62.57 0.71 23.15
CA ARG A 742 -63.95 0.28 23.47
C ARG A 742 -64.00 -0.92 24.44
N LEU A 743 -62.85 -1.33 24.99
CA LEU A 743 -62.67 -2.40 25.98
C LEU A 743 -61.95 -1.86 27.22
N ARG A 744 -61.91 -2.63 28.32
CA ARG A 744 -61.15 -2.27 29.53
C ARG A 744 -59.96 -3.18 29.74
N HIS A 745 -58.97 -2.66 30.46
CA HIS A 745 -57.91 -3.47 31.02
C HIS A 745 -58.48 -4.62 31.88
N PRO A 746 -57.90 -5.84 31.84
CA PRO A 746 -58.44 -7.00 32.55
C PRO A 746 -58.59 -6.76 34.06
N GLU A 747 -57.63 -6.05 34.64
CA GLU A 747 -57.57 -5.71 36.07
C GLU A 747 -58.40 -4.46 36.46
N SER A 748 -59.02 -3.77 35.50
CA SER A 748 -59.84 -2.59 35.78
C SER A 748 -61.10 -2.94 36.58
N THR A 749 -61.24 -2.32 37.75
CA THR A 749 -62.46 -2.43 38.59
C THR A 749 -63.41 -1.24 38.40
N GLU A 750 -62.91 -0.08 37.96
CA GLU A 750 -63.73 1.13 37.77
C GLU A 750 -64.66 1.00 36.56
N LEU A 751 -64.14 0.48 35.45
CA LEU A 751 -64.86 0.36 34.17
C LEU A 751 -65.68 -0.94 34.08
N GLN A 752 -65.63 -1.79 35.11
CA GLN A 752 -66.36 -3.05 35.14
C GLN A 752 -67.87 -2.83 35.01
N GLY A 753 -68.46 -3.49 34.02
CA GLY A 753 -69.89 -3.40 33.70
C GLY A 753 -70.26 -2.32 32.69
N LEU A 754 -69.37 -1.34 32.47
CA LEU A 754 -69.47 -0.34 31.41
C LEU A 754 -68.70 -0.79 30.15
N TYR A 755 -67.56 -1.43 30.37
CA TYR A 755 -66.69 -1.97 29.32
C TYR A 755 -66.42 -3.47 29.54
N GLU A 756 -66.31 -4.22 28.44
CA GLU A 756 -65.87 -5.61 28.46
C GLU A 756 -64.35 -5.68 28.59
N ALA A 757 -63.82 -6.69 29.29
CA ALA A 757 -62.38 -6.89 29.37
C ALA A 757 -61.83 -7.25 27.98
N VAL A 758 -60.63 -6.77 27.68
CA VAL A 758 -59.84 -7.34 26.57
C VAL A 758 -59.64 -8.84 26.80
N PRO A 759 -59.54 -9.65 25.72
CA PRO A 759 -59.21 -11.07 25.83
C PRO A 759 -57.84 -11.27 26.49
N GLU A 760 -57.52 -12.50 26.87
CA GLU A 760 -56.18 -12.84 27.36
C GLU A 760 -55.15 -12.63 26.24
N LEU A 761 -54.24 -11.67 26.46
CA LEU A 761 -53.21 -11.25 25.51
C LEU A 761 -51.83 -11.39 26.16
N PRO A 762 -50.76 -11.60 25.38
CA PRO A 762 -49.38 -11.46 25.87
C PRO A 762 -49.15 -10.08 26.51
N ASP A 763 -48.32 -10.03 27.56
CA ASP A 763 -48.07 -8.79 28.35
C ASP A 763 -47.56 -7.63 27.48
N ASP A 764 -46.69 -7.92 26.51
CA ASP A 764 -46.12 -6.95 25.57
C ASP A 764 -47.17 -6.38 24.60
N VAL A 765 -48.09 -7.22 24.11
CA VAL A 765 -49.23 -6.79 23.31
C VAL A 765 -50.20 -5.96 24.15
N LEU A 766 -50.48 -6.38 25.39
CA LEU A 766 -51.34 -5.63 26.31
C LEU A 766 -50.74 -4.25 26.64
N GLU A 767 -49.42 -4.17 26.83
CA GLU A 767 -48.68 -2.92 27.03
C GLU A 767 -48.73 -2.01 25.78
N LEU A 768 -48.61 -2.59 24.58
CA LEU A 768 -48.72 -1.86 23.32
C LEU A 768 -50.12 -1.25 23.14
N LEU A 769 -51.17 -2.03 23.38
CA LEU A 769 -52.56 -1.57 23.19
C LEU A 769 -53.02 -0.62 24.30
N ARG A 770 -52.55 -0.81 25.54
CA ARG A 770 -52.93 -0.06 26.76
C ARG A 770 -54.44 0.27 26.79
N PRO A 771 -55.32 -0.75 26.86
CA PRO A 771 -56.75 -0.51 27.03
C PRO A 771 -56.99 0.25 28.35
N PRO A 772 -58.00 1.12 28.42
CA PRO A 772 -58.22 1.98 29.59
C PRO A 772 -58.47 1.16 30.87
N ALA A 773 -57.82 1.55 31.95
CA ALA A 773 -57.91 0.94 33.27
C ALA A 773 -58.76 1.76 34.25
N THR A 774 -58.86 3.07 34.04
CA THR A 774 -59.55 4.01 34.94
C THR A 774 -60.55 4.88 34.18
N VAL A 775 -61.51 5.47 34.90
CA VAL A 775 -62.42 6.47 34.31
C VAL A 775 -61.63 7.69 33.83
N ALA A 776 -60.60 8.10 34.56
CA ALA A 776 -59.77 9.25 34.18
C ALA A 776 -59.07 9.07 32.82
N GLU A 777 -58.62 7.85 32.51
CA GLU A 777 -58.01 7.54 31.21
C GLU A 777 -59.01 7.62 30.06
N VAL A 778 -60.25 7.19 30.27
CA VAL A 778 -61.34 7.32 29.29
C VAL A 778 -61.70 8.80 29.08
N LEU A 779 -61.68 9.60 30.15
CA LEU A 779 -61.99 11.03 30.09
C LEU A 779 -60.87 11.90 29.51
N ALA A 780 -59.69 11.32 29.24
CA ALA A 780 -58.57 12.04 28.63
C ALA A 780 -58.75 12.23 27.11
N ASP A 781 -59.81 11.68 26.53
CA ASP A 781 -60.18 11.82 25.13
C ASP A 781 -61.68 12.16 25.03
N VAL A 782 -62.03 13.14 24.19
CA VAL A 782 -63.40 13.64 24.08
C VAL A 782 -64.32 12.58 23.47
N GLU A 783 -63.87 11.83 22.46
CA GLU A 783 -64.67 10.76 21.84
C GLU A 783 -64.95 9.64 22.86
N ASP A 784 -63.95 9.28 23.66
CA ASP A 784 -64.08 8.26 24.70
C ASP A 784 -64.95 8.72 25.89
N ALA A 785 -64.89 10.01 26.25
CA ALA A 785 -65.79 10.60 27.23
C ALA A 785 -67.26 10.58 26.76
N LEU A 786 -67.51 10.85 25.48
CA LEU A 786 -68.84 10.74 24.87
C LEU A 786 -69.34 9.29 24.85
N ASP A 787 -68.49 8.31 24.46
CA ASP A 787 -68.84 6.87 24.54
C ASP A 787 -69.17 6.44 25.98
N LEU A 788 -68.43 6.95 26.98
CA LEU A 788 -68.73 6.69 28.39
C LEU A 788 -70.08 7.28 28.81
N LEU A 789 -70.41 8.50 28.37
CA LEU A 789 -71.69 9.15 28.66
C LEU A 789 -72.85 8.32 28.09
N ASP A 790 -72.73 7.84 26.86
CA ASP A 790 -73.71 6.97 26.20
C ASP A 790 -73.86 5.63 26.94
N ARG A 791 -72.75 5.00 27.31
CA ARG A 791 -72.75 3.73 28.07
C ARG A 791 -73.38 3.86 29.45
N LEU A 792 -73.26 5.02 30.09
CA LEU A 792 -73.96 5.30 31.34
C LEU A 792 -75.47 5.30 31.14
N GLY A 793 -75.98 5.70 29.97
CA GLY A 793 -77.41 5.63 29.63
C GLY A 793 -77.94 4.23 29.26
N ASP A 794 -77.07 3.26 28.95
CA ASP A 794 -77.47 1.92 28.50
C ASP A 794 -78.01 1.04 29.64
N PRO A 795 -79.30 0.64 29.64
CA PRO A 795 -79.87 -0.23 30.69
C PRO A 795 -79.22 -1.62 30.80
N ALA A 796 -78.52 -2.11 29.76
CA ALA A 796 -77.82 -3.40 29.79
C ALA A 796 -76.47 -3.33 30.54
N ARG A 797 -75.96 -2.11 30.76
CA ARG A 797 -74.69 -1.87 31.47
C ARG A 797 -74.92 -1.62 32.95
N THR A 798 -73.87 -1.80 33.73
CA THR A 798 -73.84 -1.51 35.17
C THR A 798 -72.57 -0.73 35.53
N CYS A 799 -72.59 0.05 36.60
CA CYS A 799 -71.41 0.76 37.09
C CYS A 799 -71.22 0.54 38.59
N SER A 800 -69.99 0.66 39.08
CA SER A 800 -69.73 0.57 40.51
C SER A 800 -70.37 1.75 41.26
N PRO A 801 -70.87 1.56 42.50
CA PRO A 801 -71.38 2.67 43.31
C PRO A 801 -70.34 3.77 43.57
N ALA A 802 -69.05 3.41 43.62
CA ALA A 802 -67.96 4.35 43.83
C ALA A 802 -67.76 5.27 42.63
N VAL A 803 -67.78 4.72 41.42
CA VAL A 803 -67.69 5.48 40.16
C VAL A 803 -68.92 6.35 39.96
N LEU A 804 -70.12 5.79 40.15
CA LEU A 804 -71.37 6.54 39.95
C LEU A 804 -71.45 7.81 40.79
N ARG A 805 -70.83 7.82 41.98
CA ARG A 805 -70.81 8.98 42.89
C ARG A 805 -70.15 10.21 42.25
N THR A 806 -69.21 10.04 41.33
CA THR A 806 -68.36 11.11 40.79
C THR A 806 -68.35 11.20 39.27
N VAL A 807 -68.66 10.12 38.55
CA VAL A 807 -68.47 10.01 37.08
C VAL A 807 -69.17 11.11 36.30
N HIS A 808 -70.41 11.46 36.65
CA HIS A 808 -71.14 12.53 35.95
C HIS A 808 -70.49 13.90 36.14
N ALA A 809 -69.93 14.18 37.32
CA ALA A 809 -69.19 15.41 37.56
C ALA A 809 -67.86 15.44 36.81
N GLN A 810 -67.18 14.29 36.71
CA GLN A 810 -65.94 14.16 35.96
C GLN A 810 -66.19 14.31 34.45
N LEU A 811 -67.28 13.73 33.93
CA LEU A 811 -67.73 13.92 32.55
C LEU A 811 -68.08 15.38 32.25
N ALA A 812 -68.82 16.04 33.15
CA ALA A 812 -69.17 17.45 32.97
C ALA A 812 -67.94 18.36 32.93
N ALA A 813 -66.89 18.03 33.68
CA ALA A 813 -65.62 18.75 33.61
C ALA A 813 -64.81 18.41 32.35
N ALA A 814 -64.76 17.13 31.94
CA ALA A 814 -64.01 16.69 30.77
C ALA A 814 -64.62 17.20 29.44
N LEU A 815 -65.94 17.38 29.42
CA LEU A 815 -66.70 17.85 28.25
C LEU A 815 -67.08 19.33 28.33
N GLU A 816 -66.45 20.10 29.23
CA GLU A 816 -66.70 21.53 29.36
C GLU A 816 -66.34 22.26 28.04
N GLY A 817 -67.30 23.00 27.49
CA GLY A 817 -67.12 23.74 26.22
C GLY A 817 -67.30 22.90 24.95
N VAL A 818 -67.53 21.59 25.08
CA VAL A 818 -67.89 20.69 23.97
C VAL A 818 -69.40 20.76 23.72
N ASP A 819 -69.83 20.78 22.45
CA ASP A 819 -71.24 20.69 22.09
C ASP A 819 -71.73 19.23 22.23
N VAL A 820 -72.17 18.87 23.44
CA VAL A 820 -72.62 17.52 23.78
C VAL A 820 -74.14 17.41 23.65
N GLN A 821 -74.61 16.36 22.97
CA GLN A 821 -76.02 15.99 23.01
C GLN A 821 -76.36 15.30 24.35
N PRO A 822 -77.33 15.81 25.14
CA PRO A 822 -77.72 15.18 26.39
C PRO A 822 -78.26 13.75 26.16
N PRO A 823 -77.95 12.79 27.04
CA PRO A 823 -78.37 11.41 26.86
C PRO A 823 -79.86 11.22 27.15
N ASP A 824 -80.54 10.37 26.36
CA ASP A 824 -81.96 10.02 26.55
C ASP A 824 -82.27 9.40 27.93
N ARG A 825 -81.27 8.76 28.54
CA ARG A 825 -81.37 8.07 29.83
C ARG A 825 -80.15 8.35 30.68
N VAL A 826 -80.38 8.58 31.96
CA VAL A 826 -79.31 8.90 32.92
C VAL A 826 -79.19 7.80 33.96
N ARG A 827 -77.95 7.40 34.28
CA ARG A 827 -77.63 6.46 35.36
C ARG A 827 -77.96 7.09 36.73
N VAL A 828 -78.95 6.54 37.42
CA VAL A 828 -79.43 6.99 38.75
C VAL A 828 -79.09 5.99 39.86
N GLY A 829 -78.64 4.79 39.49
CA GLY A 829 -78.14 3.77 40.42
C GLY A 829 -77.21 2.77 39.72
N PRO A 830 -76.47 1.93 40.45
CA PRO A 830 -75.45 1.03 39.88
C PRO A 830 -75.94 0.13 38.73
N ALA A 831 -77.23 -0.21 38.71
CA ALA A 831 -77.86 -1.00 37.66
C ALA A 831 -79.19 -0.39 37.18
N ALA A 832 -79.38 0.93 37.35
CA ALA A 832 -80.65 1.60 37.06
C ALA A 832 -80.43 2.91 36.29
N VAL A 833 -81.16 3.05 35.18
CA VAL A 833 -81.22 4.27 34.38
C VAL A 833 -82.64 4.84 34.40
N SER A 834 -82.79 6.14 34.22
CA SER A 834 -84.09 6.82 34.17
C SER A 834 -84.13 7.86 33.04
N THR A 835 -85.30 8.05 32.44
CA THR A 835 -85.60 9.16 31.52
C THR A 835 -86.15 10.39 32.27
N ASP A 836 -86.48 10.23 33.55
CA ASP A 836 -87.03 11.27 34.43
C ASP A 836 -86.25 11.22 35.74
N ALA A 837 -85.32 12.15 35.92
CA ALA A 837 -84.38 12.19 37.02
C ALA A 837 -84.13 13.63 37.46
N VAL A 838 -83.53 13.80 38.63
CA VAL A 838 -83.22 15.12 39.19
C VAL A 838 -81.81 15.13 39.77
N VAL A 839 -81.09 16.23 39.60
CA VAL A 839 -79.77 16.42 40.22
C VAL A 839 -79.94 17.01 41.61
N LEU A 840 -79.41 16.32 42.63
CA LEU A 840 -79.51 16.79 44.02
C LEU A 840 -78.41 17.80 44.33
N ASP A 841 -78.78 19.09 44.33
CA ASP A 841 -77.91 20.21 44.67
C ASP A 841 -77.83 20.48 46.18
N ALA A 842 -78.89 20.15 46.92
CA ALA A 842 -78.96 20.34 48.36
C ALA A 842 -79.56 19.13 49.11
N PRO A 843 -78.87 18.58 50.13
CA PRO A 843 -79.26 17.30 50.75
C PRO A 843 -80.59 17.31 51.52
N TRP A 844 -81.10 18.47 51.95
CA TRP A 844 -82.41 18.55 52.61
C TRP A 844 -83.59 18.56 51.62
N LEU A 845 -83.33 18.71 50.32
CA LEU A 845 -84.36 18.70 49.28
C LEU A 845 -84.72 17.29 48.83
N GLN A 846 -83.86 16.29 49.10
CA GLN A 846 -84.08 14.90 48.69
C GLN A 846 -85.48 14.37 49.05
N PRO A 847 -86.07 14.63 50.23
CA PRO A 847 -87.42 14.16 50.56
C PRO A 847 -88.56 14.87 49.81
N LEU A 848 -88.25 15.96 49.10
CA LEU A 848 -89.22 16.80 48.37
C LEU A 848 -89.33 16.45 46.89
N VAL A 849 -88.43 15.63 46.37
CA VAL A 849 -88.46 15.13 45.00
C VAL A 849 -88.87 13.66 45.01
N ASP A 850 -89.72 13.28 44.06
CA ASP A 850 -90.19 11.90 43.90
C ASP A 850 -89.41 11.17 42.79
N GLN A 851 -88.65 11.91 41.97
CA GLN A 851 -87.77 11.40 40.93
C GLN A 851 -86.52 10.72 41.51
N PRO A 852 -85.95 9.72 40.81
CA PRO A 852 -84.62 9.21 41.09
C PRO A 852 -83.55 10.31 41.04
N VAL A 853 -82.64 10.28 42.00
CA VAL A 853 -81.60 11.30 42.16
C VAL A 853 -80.31 10.88 41.44
N VAL A 854 -79.75 11.81 40.67
CA VAL A 854 -78.42 11.68 40.07
C VAL A 854 -77.34 12.19 41.04
N PRO A 855 -76.33 11.37 41.38
CA PRO A 855 -75.19 11.84 42.18
C PRO A 855 -74.37 12.88 41.41
N ALA A 856 -74.27 14.08 41.99
CA ALA A 856 -73.63 15.22 41.35
C ALA A 856 -72.12 15.36 41.58
N GLY A 857 -71.49 14.47 42.35
CA GLY A 857 -70.04 14.53 42.64
C GLY A 857 -69.51 15.82 43.29
N GLY A 858 -70.38 16.75 43.71
CA GLY A 858 -70.00 18.09 44.18
C GLY A 858 -70.16 19.21 43.16
N ALA A 859 -70.56 18.91 41.92
CA ALA A 859 -70.76 19.87 40.83
C ALA A 859 -72.19 19.81 40.25
N PRO A 860 -73.25 20.05 41.05
CA PRO A 860 -74.64 19.85 40.62
C PRO A 860 -75.07 20.71 39.43
N GLY A 861 -74.56 21.94 39.30
CA GLY A 861 -74.86 22.80 38.15
C GLY A 861 -74.33 22.21 36.84
N ALA A 862 -73.02 21.96 36.77
CA ALA A 862 -72.39 21.38 35.58
C ALA A 862 -72.98 20.01 35.20
N VAL A 863 -73.33 19.17 36.19
CA VAL A 863 -73.99 17.88 35.93
C VAL A 863 -75.41 18.06 35.40
N ALA A 864 -76.17 19.03 35.92
CA ALA A 864 -77.50 19.35 35.42
C ALA A 864 -77.45 19.87 33.98
N ASP A 865 -76.47 20.73 33.67
CA ASP A 865 -76.26 21.28 32.33
C ASP A 865 -75.87 20.18 31.32
N LEU A 866 -74.88 19.32 31.67
CA LEU A 866 -74.45 18.20 30.80
C LEU A 866 -75.59 17.22 30.48
N LEU A 867 -76.42 16.92 31.48
CA LEU A 867 -77.46 15.89 31.38
C LEU A 867 -78.84 16.45 31.00
N ASP A 868 -78.97 17.77 30.84
CA ASP A 868 -80.24 18.50 30.65
C ASP A 868 -81.31 18.09 31.69
N LEU A 869 -80.95 18.11 32.96
CA LEU A 869 -81.82 17.74 34.08
C LEU A 869 -82.08 18.91 35.02
N PRO A 870 -83.29 19.02 35.60
CA PRO A 870 -83.56 20.05 36.61
C PRO A 870 -82.79 19.80 37.91
N LEU A 871 -82.46 20.87 38.62
CA LEU A 871 -81.97 20.80 40.00
C LEU A 871 -83.12 20.50 40.97
N ALA A 872 -82.84 19.80 42.07
CA ALA A 872 -83.84 19.52 43.10
C ALA A 872 -84.43 20.80 43.71
N SER A 873 -83.65 21.89 43.79
CA SER A 873 -84.13 23.21 44.23
C SER A 873 -85.12 23.88 43.28
N GLU A 874 -85.00 23.63 41.98
CA GLU A 874 -85.93 24.14 40.96
C GLU A 874 -87.27 23.44 41.07
N LEU A 875 -87.27 22.11 41.26
CA LEU A 875 -88.49 21.32 41.45
C LEU A 875 -89.15 21.59 42.81
N ALA A 876 -88.36 21.68 43.89
CA ALA A 876 -88.88 21.93 45.24
C ALA A 876 -89.42 23.36 45.42
N GLY A 877 -88.99 24.31 44.57
CA GLY A 877 -89.39 25.71 44.61
C GLY A 877 -89.08 26.40 45.95
N ARG A 878 -89.88 27.40 46.33
CA ARG A 878 -89.71 28.17 47.58
C ARG A 878 -90.26 27.41 48.81
N ALA A 879 -89.83 26.18 49.02
CA ALA A 879 -90.19 25.40 50.20
C ALA A 879 -89.68 26.07 51.50
N ARG A 880 -90.50 26.05 52.55
CA ARG A 880 -90.21 26.64 53.87
C ARG A 880 -90.80 25.78 54.98
N VAL A 881 -90.27 25.91 56.19
CA VAL A 881 -90.83 25.25 57.38
C VAL A 881 -92.25 25.78 57.65
N THR A 882 -93.22 24.87 57.81
CA THR A 882 -94.64 25.18 58.08
C THR A 882 -95.06 24.77 59.50
N SER A 883 -94.36 23.81 60.09
CA SER A 883 -94.58 23.39 61.48
C SER A 883 -94.06 24.45 62.48
N ARG A 884 -94.62 24.43 63.70
CA ARG A 884 -94.19 25.32 64.80
C ARG A 884 -93.20 24.59 65.70
N ALA A 885 -92.09 25.25 66.03
CA ALA A 885 -91.10 24.72 66.97
C ALA A 885 -91.71 24.52 68.36
N ALA A 886 -91.41 23.39 69.01
CA ALA A 886 -91.78 23.17 70.42
C ALA A 886 -90.84 23.94 71.37
N ARG A 887 -89.57 24.05 71.00
CA ARG A 887 -88.57 24.86 71.69
C ARG A 887 -87.47 25.31 70.73
N THR A 888 -86.87 26.45 71.02
CA THR A 888 -85.64 26.91 70.37
C THR A 888 -84.57 26.99 71.44
N VAL A 889 -83.44 26.30 71.23
CA VAL A 889 -82.35 26.20 72.22
C VAL A 889 -81.03 26.67 71.60
N PRO A 890 -80.14 27.32 72.36
CA PRO A 890 -78.77 27.58 71.91
C PRO A 890 -78.07 26.27 71.55
N TRP A 891 -77.25 26.27 70.49
CA TRP A 891 -76.51 25.05 70.10
C TRP A 891 -75.59 24.55 71.21
N ALA A 892 -74.95 25.45 71.96
CA ALA A 892 -74.11 25.13 73.11
C ALA A 892 -74.84 24.36 74.23
N GLU A 893 -76.16 24.52 74.34
CA GLU A 893 -76.99 23.87 75.36
C GLU A 893 -77.54 22.51 74.91
N VAL A 894 -77.34 22.12 73.65
CA VAL A 894 -77.77 20.81 73.14
C VAL A 894 -76.84 19.72 73.73
N PRO A 895 -77.38 18.64 74.32
CA PRO A 895 -76.55 17.55 74.82
C PRO A 895 -75.62 17.01 73.73
N GLY A 896 -74.31 16.97 74.01
CA GLY A 896 -73.29 16.55 73.04
C GLY A 896 -72.63 17.72 72.28
N ALA A 897 -73.07 18.96 72.49
CA ALA A 897 -72.53 20.15 71.83
C ALA A 897 -71.01 20.34 72.00
N GLY A 898 -70.45 20.04 73.19
CA GLY A 898 -69.02 20.14 73.44
C GLY A 898 -68.18 19.21 72.55
N LEU A 899 -68.60 17.94 72.42
CA LEU A 899 -67.94 16.98 71.52
C LEU A 899 -68.14 17.35 70.05
N ALA A 900 -69.34 17.79 69.68
CA ALA A 900 -69.62 18.26 68.32
C ALA A 900 -68.78 19.50 67.94
N ALA A 901 -68.58 20.44 68.86
CA ALA A 901 -67.70 21.60 68.68
C ALA A 901 -66.24 21.16 68.47
N ALA A 902 -65.74 20.24 69.30
CA ALA A 902 -64.40 19.69 69.18
C ALA A 902 -64.18 19.01 67.81
N ARG A 903 -65.13 18.19 67.34
CA ARG A 903 -65.07 17.53 66.02
C ARG A 903 -65.12 18.52 64.84
N LEU A 904 -65.66 19.72 65.06
CA LEU A 904 -65.65 20.82 64.09
C LEU A 904 -64.44 21.75 64.24
N GLY A 905 -63.55 21.52 65.20
CA GLY A 905 -62.43 22.41 65.51
C GLY A 905 -62.88 23.77 66.08
N MET A 906 -64.06 23.84 66.70
CA MET A 906 -64.64 25.06 67.26
C MET A 906 -64.55 25.07 68.80
N PRO A 907 -64.29 26.23 69.43
CA PRO A 907 -64.28 26.34 70.89
C PRO A 907 -65.66 26.14 71.52
N GLU A 908 -66.72 26.57 70.83
CA GLU A 908 -68.12 26.40 71.25
C GLU A 908 -69.05 26.53 70.02
N LEU A 909 -70.23 25.91 70.07
CA LEU A 909 -71.25 26.08 69.03
C LEU A 909 -72.07 27.36 69.25
N THR A 910 -72.04 28.27 68.28
CA THR A 910 -72.82 29.52 68.33
C THR A 910 -74.24 29.33 67.77
N GLY A 911 -75.13 30.31 67.98
CA GLY A 911 -76.48 30.32 67.38
C GLY A 911 -77.48 29.40 68.09
N SER A 912 -78.64 29.18 67.46
CA SER A 912 -79.72 28.36 68.03
C SER A 912 -80.32 27.37 67.03
N VAL A 913 -80.99 26.35 67.57
CA VAL A 913 -81.71 25.32 66.82
C VAL A 913 -83.15 25.21 67.31
N ALA A 914 -84.09 25.21 66.37
CA ALA A 914 -85.51 25.01 66.61
C ALA A 914 -85.83 23.52 66.54
N VAL A 915 -86.36 22.96 67.64
CA VAL A 915 -86.73 21.55 67.74
C VAL A 915 -88.25 21.40 67.58
N HIS A 916 -88.65 20.62 66.59
CA HIS A 916 -90.03 20.37 66.20
C HIS A 916 -90.39 18.92 66.53
N PRO A 917 -91.53 18.62 67.16
CA PRO A 917 -91.95 17.22 67.38
C PRO A 917 -92.20 16.46 66.07
N SER A 918 -92.66 17.17 65.05
CA SER A 918 -92.74 16.71 63.67
C SER A 918 -92.45 17.92 62.77
N LEU A 919 -91.34 17.86 62.04
CA LEU A 919 -90.89 18.96 61.19
C LEU A 919 -91.53 18.82 59.80
N THR A 920 -92.55 19.64 59.53
CA THR A 920 -93.18 19.76 58.21
C THR A 920 -92.74 21.01 57.47
N VAL A 921 -92.65 20.90 56.13
CA VAL A 921 -92.35 22.01 55.21
C VAL A 921 -93.51 22.26 54.24
N THR A 922 -93.37 23.21 53.31
CA THR A 922 -94.35 23.52 52.26
C THR A 922 -94.82 22.23 51.57
N GLY A 923 -96.12 22.11 51.31
CA GLY A 923 -96.71 20.89 50.75
C GLY A 923 -97.03 19.80 51.78
N GLY A 924 -96.82 20.04 53.07
CA GLY A 924 -97.16 19.10 54.14
C GLY A 924 -96.22 17.90 54.27
N ARG A 925 -95.08 17.91 53.56
CA ARG A 925 -94.06 16.86 53.62
C ARG A 925 -93.31 16.95 54.95
N THR A 926 -93.06 15.80 55.56
CA THR A 926 -92.26 15.68 56.78
C THR A 926 -90.80 15.49 56.42
N VAL A 927 -89.91 16.28 57.03
CA VAL A 927 -88.45 16.19 56.87
C VAL A 927 -87.80 16.08 58.24
N ALA A 928 -86.59 15.52 58.31
CA ALA A 928 -85.87 15.41 59.59
C ALA A 928 -85.18 16.72 59.99
N TRP A 929 -84.72 17.49 59.01
CA TRP A 929 -83.99 18.75 59.22
C TRP A 929 -84.23 19.74 58.09
N TRP A 930 -84.08 21.03 58.38
CA TRP A 930 -84.17 22.13 57.42
C TRP A 930 -83.16 23.22 57.78
N PRO A 931 -82.36 23.73 56.82
CA PRO A 931 -81.40 24.80 57.10
C PRO A 931 -82.11 26.14 57.33
N GLY A 932 -81.55 26.98 58.19
CA GLY A 932 -82.08 28.31 58.51
C GLY A 932 -81.43 28.91 59.75
N GLU A 933 -81.89 30.09 60.15
CA GLU A 933 -81.50 30.74 61.41
C GLU A 933 -82.74 31.10 62.23
N PRO A 934 -83.11 30.29 63.27
CA PRO A 934 -82.48 29.03 63.66
C PRO A 934 -82.73 27.89 62.66
N ALA A 935 -81.82 26.92 62.60
CA ALA A 935 -82.04 25.68 61.84
C ALA A 935 -83.17 24.88 62.48
N ALA A 936 -84.02 24.22 61.69
CA ALA A 936 -85.13 23.43 62.21
C ALA A 936 -84.82 21.93 62.14
N VAL A 937 -85.09 21.20 63.21
CA VAL A 937 -84.84 19.76 63.31
C VAL A 937 -86.01 19.04 64.01
N ASP A 938 -86.18 17.76 63.73
CA ASP A 938 -87.11 16.89 64.47
C ASP A 938 -86.60 16.49 65.88
N GLY A 939 -85.37 16.89 66.20
CA GLY A 939 -84.69 16.61 67.47
C GLY A 939 -83.92 15.29 67.49
N SER A 940 -83.95 14.51 66.40
CA SER A 940 -83.13 13.31 66.28
C SER A 940 -81.64 13.67 66.20
N PRO A 941 -80.73 12.81 66.70
CA PRO A 941 -79.29 13.02 66.56
C PRO A 941 -78.84 13.16 65.10
N ALA A 942 -79.44 12.39 64.19
CA ALA A 942 -79.15 12.47 62.76
C ALA A 942 -79.54 13.83 62.15
N ALA A 943 -80.69 14.40 62.54
CA ALA A 943 -81.11 15.72 62.11
C ALA A 943 -80.21 16.83 62.65
N LEU A 944 -79.85 16.76 63.95
CA LEU A 944 -78.92 17.69 64.59
C LEU A 944 -77.54 17.65 63.92
N GLY A 945 -77.00 16.45 63.68
CA GLY A 945 -75.73 16.26 63.00
C GLY A 945 -75.71 16.81 61.58
N ARG A 946 -76.77 16.58 60.79
CA ARG A 946 -76.90 17.10 59.42
C ARG A 946 -77.06 18.62 59.38
N ALA A 947 -77.94 19.18 60.21
CA ALA A 947 -78.16 20.61 60.26
C ALA A 947 -76.89 21.37 60.67
N LEU A 948 -76.16 20.83 61.66
CA LEU A 948 -74.90 21.44 62.10
C LEU A 948 -73.78 21.27 61.07
N ALA A 949 -73.61 20.07 60.51
CA ALA A 949 -72.61 19.83 59.47
C ALA A 949 -72.82 20.74 58.26
N TRP A 950 -74.08 20.91 57.83
CA TRP A 950 -74.42 21.83 56.74
C TRP A 950 -74.07 23.27 57.09
N ARG A 951 -74.50 23.74 58.26
CA ARG A 951 -74.23 25.11 58.73
C ARG A 951 -72.73 25.40 58.87
N ALA A 952 -71.93 24.42 59.27
CA ALA A 952 -70.48 24.55 59.44
C ALA A 952 -69.69 24.36 58.14
N GLY A 953 -70.34 24.08 57.00
CA GLY A 953 -69.64 23.75 55.75
C GLY A 953 -68.88 22.41 55.82
N ALA A 954 -69.21 21.54 56.78
CA ALA A 954 -68.49 20.30 57.09
C ALA A 954 -69.38 19.06 56.86
N TRP A 955 -70.06 18.99 55.71
CA TRP A 955 -71.00 17.90 55.38
C TRP A 955 -70.45 16.46 55.54
N PRO A 956 -69.17 16.17 55.27
CA PRO A 956 -68.60 14.85 55.54
C PRO A 956 -68.72 14.41 57.01
N LEU A 957 -68.70 15.35 57.96
CA LEU A 957 -68.77 15.08 59.40
C LEU A 957 -70.18 14.81 59.93
N ARG A 958 -71.23 14.89 59.10
CA ARG A 958 -72.64 14.75 59.55
C ARG A 958 -72.94 13.51 60.40
N GLN A 959 -72.26 12.40 60.16
CA GLN A 959 -72.43 11.16 60.94
C GLN A 959 -71.66 11.22 62.26
N ALA A 960 -70.44 11.74 62.26
CA ALA A 960 -69.67 11.98 63.48
C ALA A 960 -70.40 12.99 64.39
N LEU A 961 -71.01 14.02 63.83
CA LEU A 961 -71.83 14.94 64.61
C LEU A 961 -73.11 14.28 65.12
N ALA A 962 -73.75 13.42 64.32
CA ALA A 962 -74.92 12.66 64.77
C ALA A 962 -74.59 11.73 65.95
N GLU A 963 -73.42 11.09 65.94
CA GLU A 963 -72.95 10.28 67.07
C GLU A 963 -72.74 11.14 68.34
N ALA A 964 -72.12 12.32 68.18
CA ALA A 964 -71.90 13.24 69.30
C ALA A 964 -73.23 13.65 69.98
N PHE A 965 -74.28 13.90 69.19
CA PHE A 965 -75.62 14.20 69.71
C PHE A 965 -76.39 12.96 70.18
N GLY A 966 -76.08 11.77 69.67
CA GLY A 966 -76.76 10.52 70.01
C GLY A 966 -76.28 9.90 71.31
N HIS A 967 -75.02 10.17 71.67
CA HIS A 967 -74.37 9.60 72.86
C HIS A 967 -73.68 10.65 73.72
N PRO A 968 -74.37 11.72 74.17
CA PRO A 968 -73.76 12.79 74.97
C PRO A 968 -73.12 12.27 76.28
N GLN A 969 -73.64 11.19 76.85
CA GLN A 969 -73.09 10.52 78.02
C GLN A 969 -71.73 9.86 77.79
N ARG A 970 -71.38 9.56 76.53
CA ARG A 970 -70.09 8.94 76.15
C ARG A 970 -69.08 9.98 75.67
N ALA A 971 -69.33 11.28 75.87
CA ALA A 971 -68.51 12.34 75.29
C ALA A 971 -67.01 12.23 75.64
N ALA A 972 -66.66 11.82 76.86
CA ALA A 972 -65.26 11.63 77.27
C ALA A 972 -64.60 10.39 76.63
N GLU A 973 -65.35 9.29 76.47
CA GLU A 973 -64.87 8.09 75.78
C GLU A 973 -64.65 8.38 74.29
N LEU A 974 -65.64 8.98 73.63
CA LEU A 974 -65.56 9.33 72.21
C LEU A 974 -64.46 10.37 71.94
N ALA A 975 -64.27 11.36 72.82
CA ALA A 975 -63.14 12.29 72.71
C ALA A 975 -61.78 11.60 72.85
N ALA A 976 -61.68 10.54 73.65
CA ALA A 976 -60.48 9.73 73.76
C ALA A 976 -60.27 8.86 72.51
N GLU A 977 -61.33 8.27 71.95
CA GLU A 977 -61.29 7.55 70.66
C GLU A 977 -60.83 8.49 69.53
N ASP A 978 -61.38 9.71 69.46
CA ASP A 978 -61.00 10.75 68.49
C ASP A 978 -59.52 11.18 68.60
N SER A 979 -58.83 10.87 69.71
CA SER A 979 -57.40 11.18 69.94
C SER A 979 -56.43 10.09 69.44
N VAL A 980 -56.95 8.95 68.98
CA VAL A 980 -56.15 7.80 68.53
C VAL A 980 -55.60 7.98 67.11
N THR A 981 -56.05 9.00 66.38
CA THR A 981 -55.64 9.32 65.00
C THR A 981 -54.54 10.36 64.91
#